data_AF-A0A4Y9ZRM8-F1
#
_entry.id   AF-A0A4Y9ZRM8-F1
#
_cell.length_a   1.000
_cell.length_b   1.000
_cell.length_c   1.000
_cell.angle_alpha   90.00
_cell.angle_beta   90.00
_cell.angle_gamma   90.00
#
_symmetry.space_group_name_H-M   'P 1'
#
loop_
_entity.id
_entity.type
_entity.pdbx_description
1 polymer ?
#
loop_
_entity_poly.entity_id
_entity_poly.type
_entity_poly.pdbx_seq_one_letter_code
_entity_poly.pdbx_strand_id
1 'polypeptide(L)'
;MLRYLDITEVLRCTLVSKAFSALIKQSLELQYKIELFADGMIDNPASVLSIAQRLQVLLDRRRAWERLDIRKSVKLSIHDDCLAYELVGGVFATVGDPSSDHTSLGNSQFIASWLPTASIDEHRVVYRDMGIPVKDFAIDPTQDLLALVERHPDVFGQAMDGLAAPFHGDIRIHLRSLSTNMPHGLARTPILRHPSGIAVSESTTQIAHDVVGMFLSRPFAGLIIWNWKSGETLLHTSHAPQAISDFSFLSPRAYLLTAYDGDGSLEVFTFSNDEVNATAAHHAATLRLPPLTVEAGIGRINTHTGPFTARIPRDAPFDVDSDTRIHVLTLFYVRPVGRMVRLIVDHRVFLPYINQHHDGGAPVVKAWKEWGPKHSRAFRFRQWSHWLRPIIQGGMQWVGVPPLVAAVSEAGGLGVLTALTQPSPDALREAIREVRRRTSKPFGVNITILPTINPPDYEGYARAAVEEGVRIFETAGNNPGPLIQYFKANGAVVIHKCTTIRHAKSAEKRGIDILSIDGFECAGHPGEEDVGGLVLFARAAQELKIPFIASGGIADSRGFAAALALGAEGVNMGTRFMCTVESSIHQNIKEKIVSATEQDTVHIFRTLGNTARVFKNKVAQEVVALERRPGGAKFEDLRDLVSGIRGRVVYEKGDPEYGVWSAGVTIGLIHDIPTCGELVSRMEREAEEIIEGMSKLRKPKPKL
;
A
#
# COMPACT_ATOMS: atom_id res chain seq x y z
N MET A 1 12.92 -42.91 10.00
CA MET A 1 12.42 -42.84 8.62
C MET A 1 12.31 -41.39 8.14
N LEU A 2 11.63 -40.49 8.85
CA LEU A 2 11.48 -39.07 8.47
C LEU A 2 12.78 -38.25 8.40
N ARG A 3 13.85 -38.63 9.10
CA ARG A 3 15.16 -37.94 9.06
C ARG A 3 15.85 -37.94 7.68
N TYR A 4 15.36 -38.74 6.74
CA TYR A 4 15.90 -38.89 5.39
C TYR A 4 15.05 -38.19 4.33
N LEU A 5 13.95 -37.52 4.74
CA LEU A 5 13.06 -36.79 3.84
C LEU A 5 13.24 -35.29 4.07
N ASP A 6 13.28 -34.50 3.00
CA ASP A 6 13.19 -33.04 3.12
C ASP A 6 11.75 -32.61 3.45
N ILE A 7 11.56 -31.35 3.86
CA ILE A 7 10.25 -30.85 4.28
C ILE A 7 9.23 -30.85 3.12
N THR A 8 9.69 -30.66 1.88
CA THR A 8 8.84 -30.73 0.69
C THR A 8 8.34 -32.15 0.45
N GLU A 9 9.20 -33.14 0.66
CA GLU A 9 8.87 -34.56 0.59
C GLU A 9 7.92 -34.97 1.72
N VAL A 10 8.16 -34.48 2.94
CA VAL A 10 7.24 -34.68 4.08
C VAL A 10 5.86 -34.11 3.76
N LEU A 11 5.77 -32.90 3.19
CA LEU A 11 4.50 -32.31 2.74
C LEU A 11 3.84 -33.13 1.63
N ARG A 12 4.60 -33.61 0.64
CA ARG A 12 4.06 -34.48 -0.43
C ARG A 12 3.50 -35.79 0.12
N CYS A 13 4.14 -36.39 1.13
CA CYS A 13 3.64 -37.59 1.79
C CYS A 13 2.26 -37.38 2.44
N THR A 14 1.92 -36.17 2.88
CA THR A 14 0.59 -35.87 3.44
C THR A 14 -0.53 -35.92 2.40
N LEU A 15 -0.21 -35.64 1.13
CA LEU A 15 -1.18 -35.65 0.04
C LEU A 15 -1.63 -37.07 -0.32
N VAL A 16 -0.82 -38.08 0.01
CA VAL A 16 -1.04 -39.48 -0.36
C VAL A 16 -1.30 -40.39 0.83
N SER A 17 -1.12 -39.93 2.07
CA SER A 17 -1.29 -40.75 3.28
C SER A 17 -1.92 -40.00 4.45
N LYS A 18 -3.10 -40.48 4.86
CA LYS A 18 -3.81 -40.00 6.06
C LYS A 18 -3.00 -40.21 7.34
N ALA A 19 -2.22 -41.29 7.42
CA ALA A 19 -1.37 -41.57 8.58
C ALA A 19 -0.24 -40.53 8.72
N PHE A 20 0.42 -40.17 7.61
CA PHE A 20 1.43 -39.10 7.63
C PHE A 20 0.80 -37.73 7.93
N SER A 21 -0.39 -37.45 7.38
CA SER A 21 -1.14 -36.22 7.72
C SER A 21 -1.47 -36.15 9.22
N ALA A 22 -1.95 -37.25 9.82
CA ALA A 22 -2.25 -37.32 11.26
C ALA A 22 -0.99 -37.14 12.12
N LEU A 23 0.13 -37.75 11.73
CA LEU A 23 1.41 -37.64 12.44
C LEU A 23 1.90 -36.20 12.52
N ILE A 24 1.81 -35.44 11.43
CA ILE A 24 2.18 -34.01 11.42
C ILE A 24 1.24 -33.21 12.32
N LYS A 25 -0.07 -33.42 12.23
CA LYS A 25 -1.06 -32.74 13.08
C LYS A 25 -0.87 -33.01 14.58
N GLN A 26 -0.27 -34.13 14.94
CA GLN A 26 -0.04 -34.52 16.34
C GLN A 26 1.38 -34.16 16.84
N SER A 27 2.33 -33.81 15.94
CA SER A 27 3.70 -33.48 16.30
C SER A 27 3.99 -31.99 16.14
N LEU A 28 4.15 -31.30 17.28
CA LEU A 28 4.53 -29.88 17.31
C LEU A 28 5.91 -29.64 16.68
N GLU A 29 6.84 -30.60 16.80
CA GLU A 29 8.17 -30.48 16.20
C GLU A 29 8.10 -30.52 14.66
N LEU A 30 7.27 -31.40 14.10
CA LEU A 30 7.06 -31.45 12.66
C LEU A 30 6.32 -30.21 12.16
N GLN A 31 5.29 -29.76 12.88
CA GLN A 31 4.60 -28.51 12.56
C GLN A 31 5.58 -27.34 12.56
N TYR A 32 6.36 -27.18 13.64
CA TYR A 32 7.36 -26.12 13.73
C TYR A 32 8.35 -26.15 12.57
N LYS A 33 8.96 -27.30 12.26
CA LYS A 33 9.91 -27.42 11.14
C LYS A 33 9.26 -27.07 9.80
N ILE A 34 8.04 -27.54 9.55
CA ILE A 34 7.30 -27.26 8.31
C ILE A 34 7.01 -25.76 8.17
N GLU A 35 6.48 -25.14 9.23
CA GLU A 35 6.15 -23.72 9.23
C GLU A 35 7.41 -22.86 9.09
N LEU A 36 8.51 -23.26 9.75
CA LEU A 36 9.79 -22.56 9.70
C LEU A 36 10.37 -22.57 8.28
N PHE A 37 10.31 -23.72 7.60
CA PHE A 37 10.71 -23.84 6.20
C PHE A 37 9.79 -23.04 5.26
N ALA A 38 8.47 -23.05 5.52
CA ALA A 38 7.53 -22.28 4.71
C ALA A 38 7.80 -20.77 4.77
N ASP A 39 8.30 -20.28 5.91
CA ASP A 39 8.68 -18.88 6.11
C ASP A 39 10.13 -18.55 5.69
N GLY A 40 10.89 -19.54 5.17
CA GLY A 40 12.31 -19.34 4.78
C GLY A 40 13.24 -19.09 5.97
N MET A 41 12.95 -19.69 7.12
CA MET A 41 13.69 -19.48 8.36
C MET A 41 14.49 -20.74 8.74
N ILE A 42 15.57 -20.55 9.49
CA ILE A 42 16.37 -21.60 10.12
C ILE A 42 16.22 -21.57 11.64
N ASP A 43 16.20 -22.74 12.26
CA ASP A 43 16.04 -22.86 13.72
C ASP A 43 17.32 -22.41 14.42
N ASN A 44 17.19 -21.78 15.59
CA ASN A 44 18.33 -21.54 16.49
C ASN A 44 18.30 -22.55 17.65
N PRO A 45 19.15 -23.61 17.61
CA PRO A 45 19.21 -24.60 18.68
C PRO A 45 19.58 -24.00 20.04
N ALA A 46 20.26 -22.85 20.07
CA ALA A 46 20.65 -22.18 21.31
C ALA A 46 19.50 -21.42 22.00
N SER A 47 18.33 -21.31 21.37
CA SER A 47 17.19 -20.60 21.97
C SER A 47 16.63 -21.33 23.20
N VAL A 48 16.33 -20.56 24.24
CA VAL A 48 15.76 -21.06 25.50
C VAL A 48 14.26 -21.40 25.40
N LEU A 49 13.60 -21.07 24.30
CA LEU A 49 12.17 -21.32 24.10
C LEU A 49 11.89 -22.78 23.73
N SER A 50 10.80 -23.33 24.27
CA SER A 50 10.29 -24.64 23.85
C SER A 50 9.78 -24.61 22.41
N ILE A 51 9.71 -25.77 21.74
CA ILE A 51 9.20 -25.89 20.35
C ILE A 51 7.80 -25.28 20.19
N ALA A 52 6.91 -25.47 21.17
CA ALA A 52 5.57 -24.89 21.15
C ALA A 52 5.61 -23.35 21.16
N GLN A 53 6.47 -22.77 22.00
CA GLN A 53 6.65 -21.32 22.07
C GLN A 53 7.28 -20.77 20.78
N ARG A 54 8.28 -21.44 20.21
CA ARG A 54 8.89 -21.05 18.93
C ARG A 54 7.88 -21.07 17.80
N LEU A 55 7.07 -22.13 17.69
CA LEU A 55 5.99 -22.21 16.72
C LEU A 55 4.99 -21.06 16.90
N GLN A 56 4.59 -20.75 18.14
CA GLN A 56 3.68 -19.65 18.40
C GLN A 56 4.28 -18.30 17.97
N VAL A 57 5.56 -18.04 18.29
CA VAL A 57 6.28 -16.83 17.87
C VAL A 57 6.33 -16.71 16.34
N LEU A 58 6.54 -17.83 15.63
CA LEU A 58 6.55 -17.86 14.17
C LEU A 58 5.17 -17.55 13.58
N LEU A 59 4.10 -18.16 14.11
CA LEU A 59 2.73 -17.90 13.68
C LEU A 59 2.27 -16.47 13.99
N ASP A 60 2.66 -15.93 15.15
CA ASP A 60 2.40 -14.54 15.53
C ASP A 60 3.10 -13.56 14.58
N ARG A 61 4.36 -13.85 14.25
CA ARG A 61 5.13 -13.11 13.25
C ARG A 61 4.40 -13.11 11.90
N ARG A 62 3.92 -14.25 11.42
CA ARG A 62 3.19 -14.35 10.14
C ARG A 62 1.92 -13.51 10.16
N ARG A 63 1.10 -13.63 11.22
CA ARG A 63 -0.12 -12.82 11.39
C ARG A 63 0.17 -11.32 11.42
N ALA A 64 1.25 -10.91 12.08
CA ALA A 64 1.65 -9.51 12.13
C ALA A 64 2.13 -8.99 10.76
N TRP A 65 2.78 -9.83 9.94
CA TRP A 65 3.09 -9.49 8.54
C TRP A 65 1.86 -9.40 7.64
N GLU A 66 0.89 -10.31 7.79
CA GLU A 66 -0.37 -10.28 7.02
C GLU A 66 -1.14 -8.96 7.23
N ARG A 67 -1.05 -8.40 8.44
CA ARG A 67 -1.71 -7.14 8.80
C ARG A 67 -0.83 -5.91 8.65
N LEU A 68 0.46 -6.11 8.40
CA LEU A 68 1.49 -5.09 8.48
C LEU A 68 1.40 -4.31 9.80
N ASP A 69 1.31 -5.04 10.92
CA ASP A 69 1.22 -4.50 12.27
C ASP A 69 2.59 -3.92 12.69
N ILE A 70 2.86 -2.68 12.26
CA ILE A 70 4.07 -1.93 12.66
C ILE A 70 4.05 -1.80 14.19
N ARG A 71 5.05 -2.37 14.86
CA ARG A 71 5.11 -2.39 16.33
C ARG A 71 5.31 -1.00 16.90
N LYS A 72 6.12 -0.19 16.20
CA LYS A 72 6.51 1.15 16.62
C LYS A 72 7.02 1.95 15.43
N SER A 73 6.80 3.26 15.44
CA SER A 73 7.47 4.19 14.54
C SER A 73 7.98 5.40 15.31
N VAL A 74 9.19 5.85 14.98
CA VAL A 74 9.84 7.03 15.54
C VAL A 74 10.19 7.96 14.39
N LYS A 75 9.82 9.24 14.52
CA LYS A 75 10.20 10.29 13.58
C LYS A 75 11.18 11.24 14.25
N LEU A 76 12.29 11.54 13.59
CA LEU A 76 13.33 12.45 14.05
C LEU A 76 13.55 13.53 12.99
N SER A 77 13.58 14.79 13.42
CA SER A 77 14.00 15.87 12.53
C SER A 77 15.51 15.82 12.34
N ILE A 78 15.96 15.90 11.08
CA ILE A 78 17.37 15.99 10.72
C ILE A 78 17.62 17.33 10.01
N HIS A 79 18.74 17.98 10.30
CA HIS A 79 19.04 19.30 9.75
C HIS A 79 19.78 19.25 8.41
N ASP A 80 20.32 18.09 8.04
CA ASP A 80 21.14 17.89 6.85
C ASP A 80 20.43 17.03 5.80
N ASP A 81 20.77 17.27 4.52
CA ASP A 81 20.37 16.45 3.38
C ASP A 81 21.07 15.07 3.43
N CYS A 82 20.47 14.12 4.14
CA CYS A 82 20.91 12.72 4.18
C CYS A 82 19.93 11.86 3.38
N LEU A 83 20.40 11.11 2.37
CA LEU A 83 19.55 10.24 1.55
C LEU A 83 19.75 8.76 1.92
N ALA A 84 19.66 8.44 3.21
CA ALA A 84 19.90 7.10 3.72
C ALA A 84 18.60 6.34 4.02
N TYR A 85 18.64 5.03 3.76
CA TYR A 85 17.64 4.07 4.24
C TYR A 85 18.37 2.79 4.65
N GLU A 86 17.84 2.09 5.65
CA GLU A 86 18.39 0.83 6.11
C GLU A 86 17.29 -0.13 6.59
N LEU A 87 17.51 -1.42 6.41
CA LEU A 87 16.61 -2.46 6.91
C LEU A 87 17.41 -3.49 7.66
N VAL A 88 17.56 -3.36 8.98
CA VAL A 88 18.38 -4.30 9.76
C VAL A 88 17.72 -4.65 11.09
N GLY A 89 17.82 -5.93 11.49
CA GLY A 89 17.26 -6.40 12.78
C GLY A 89 15.75 -6.23 12.91
N GLY A 90 15.02 -6.14 11.79
CA GLY A 90 13.59 -5.86 11.78
C GLY A 90 13.20 -4.40 11.99
N VAL A 91 14.15 -3.48 11.84
CA VAL A 91 13.88 -2.04 11.82
C VAL A 91 14.12 -1.51 10.41
N PHE A 92 13.11 -0.88 9.83
CA PHE A 92 13.23 -0.13 8.58
C PHE A 92 13.38 1.35 8.89
N ALA A 93 14.54 1.92 8.56
CA ALA A 93 14.85 3.32 8.68
C ALA A 93 14.91 3.96 7.29
N THR A 94 14.38 5.17 7.15
CA THR A 94 14.43 5.92 5.88
C THR A 94 14.41 7.42 6.14
N VAL A 95 15.04 8.20 5.27
CA VAL A 95 14.88 9.66 5.22
C VAL A 95 13.86 10.03 4.14
N GLY A 96 12.92 10.90 4.49
CA GLY A 96 11.84 11.34 3.60
C GLY A 96 10.52 10.59 3.82
N ASP A 97 9.43 11.21 3.39
CA ASP A 97 8.10 10.61 3.47
C ASP A 97 7.96 9.53 2.38
N PRO A 98 7.66 8.25 2.72
CA PRO A 98 7.47 7.18 1.74
C PRO A 98 6.32 7.45 0.74
N SER A 99 5.46 8.46 0.97
CA SER A 99 4.47 8.96 0.00
C SER A 99 4.95 10.13 -0.90
N SER A 100 6.16 10.65 -0.71
CA SER A 100 6.67 11.78 -1.50
C SER A 100 7.59 11.31 -2.63
N ASP A 101 7.37 11.85 -3.83
CA ASP A 101 8.27 11.66 -4.96
C ASP A 101 9.69 12.08 -4.57
N HIS A 102 10.68 11.24 -4.93
CA HIS A 102 12.13 11.42 -4.72
C HIS A 102 12.73 12.70 -5.35
N THR A 103 11.90 13.65 -5.76
CA THR A 103 12.25 14.92 -6.40
C THR A 103 12.13 16.12 -5.45
N SER A 104 11.59 15.94 -4.24
CA SER A 104 11.51 17.02 -3.23
C SER A 104 12.69 16.97 -2.25
N LEU A 105 13.69 17.84 -2.49
CA LEU A 105 14.84 18.14 -1.61
C LEU A 105 14.42 18.86 -0.30
N GLY A 106 13.34 18.43 0.37
CA GLY A 106 12.70 19.23 1.42
C GLY A 106 12.29 18.52 2.71
N ASN A 107 12.34 17.18 2.80
CA ASN A 107 11.85 16.48 3.98
C ASN A 107 12.98 16.09 4.94
N SER A 108 13.18 16.95 5.94
CA SER A 108 14.11 16.83 7.08
C SER A 108 13.61 15.84 8.14
N GLN A 109 13.01 14.70 7.74
CA GLN A 109 12.51 13.69 8.69
C GLN A 109 13.12 12.31 8.42
N PHE A 110 13.79 11.78 9.43
CA PHE A 110 14.22 10.39 9.53
C PHE A 110 13.12 9.58 10.23
N ILE A 111 12.63 8.53 9.58
CA ILE A 111 11.57 7.66 10.08
C ILE A 111 12.18 6.28 10.32
N ALA A 112 12.13 5.79 11.57
CA ALA A 112 12.44 4.41 11.92
C ALA A 112 11.16 3.67 12.28
N SER A 113 10.91 2.54 11.64
CA SER A 113 9.73 1.69 11.83
C SER A 113 10.15 0.28 12.21
N TRP A 114 9.68 -0.19 13.36
CA TRP A 114 9.92 -1.54 13.84
C TRP A 114 8.88 -2.46 13.19
N LEU A 115 9.37 -3.26 12.27
CA LEU A 115 8.57 -4.22 11.52
C LEU A 115 8.10 -5.34 12.45
N PRO A 116 7.09 -6.13 12.03
CA PRO A 116 6.64 -7.32 12.75
C PRO A 116 7.75 -8.26 13.24
N THR A 117 8.91 -8.20 12.58
CA THR A 117 10.09 -9.03 12.79
C THR A 117 10.99 -8.61 13.95
N ALA A 118 10.85 -7.39 14.48
CA ALA A 118 11.68 -6.90 15.56
C ALA A 118 11.41 -7.70 16.86
N SER A 119 12.40 -8.47 17.31
CA SER A 119 12.27 -9.44 18.43
C SER A 119 13.14 -9.11 19.64
N ILE A 120 13.91 -8.03 19.60
CA ILE A 120 14.96 -7.70 20.58
C ILE A 120 14.50 -6.54 21.47
N ASP A 121 14.81 -6.59 22.77
CA ASP A 121 14.62 -5.47 23.69
C ASP A 121 15.42 -4.25 23.23
N GLU A 122 14.74 -3.11 23.21
CA GLU A 122 15.21 -1.91 22.52
C GLU A 122 16.23 -1.13 23.34
N HIS A 123 17.45 -0.99 22.82
CA HIS A 123 18.40 0.03 23.27
C HIS A 123 18.40 1.21 22.30
N ARG A 124 17.90 2.36 22.75
CA ARG A 124 17.96 3.61 22.00
C ARG A 124 19.18 4.40 22.44
N VAL A 125 20.08 4.64 21.50
CA VAL A 125 21.17 5.62 21.66
C VAL A 125 20.98 6.70 20.61
N VAL A 126 20.95 7.96 21.05
CA VAL A 126 20.78 9.12 20.16
C VAL A 126 22.02 9.99 20.26
N TYR A 127 22.75 10.08 19.16
CA TYR A 127 23.85 11.02 19.00
C TYR A 127 23.31 12.25 18.25
N ARG A 128 23.39 13.43 18.89
CA ARG A 128 22.97 14.69 18.25
C ARG A 128 23.95 15.18 17.19
N ASP A 129 25.20 14.78 17.33
CA ASP A 129 26.29 15.09 16.42
C ASP A 129 27.17 13.84 16.32
N MET A 130 27.40 13.37 15.10
CA MET A 130 28.29 12.26 14.82
C MET A 130 29.75 12.70 14.72
N GLY A 131 30.02 14.02 14.64
CA GLY A 131 31.32 14.60 14.40
C GLY A 131 31.85 14.37 12.98
N ILE A 132 31.01 13.86 12.08
CA ILE A 132 31.31 13.59 10.67
C ILE A 132 30.08 14.02 9.86
N PRO A 133 30.24 14.79 8.79
CA PRO A 133 29.14 15.04 7.86
C PRO A 133 28.85 13.73 7.10
N VAL A 134 27.66 13.15 7.27
CA VAL A 134 27.33 11.82 6.72
C VAL A 134 26.57 11.96 5.40
N LYS A 135 27.04 11.28 4.35
CA LYS A 135 26.36 11.19 3.05
C LYS A 135 25.46 9.95 2.97
N ASP A 136 26.00 8.81 3.40
CA ASP A 136 25.40 7.48 3.33
C ASP A 136 25.96 6.63 4.49
N PHE A 137 25.29 5.54 4.84
CA PHE A 137 25.78 4.63 5.87
C PHE A 137 25.31 3.19 5.65
N ALA A 138 26.06 2.24 6.20
CA ALA A 138 25.64 0.85 6.33
C ALA A 138 25.86 0.36 7.76
N ILE A 139 25.04 -0.59 8.22
CA ILE A 139 25.14 -1.15 9.58
C ILE A 139 25.13 -2.69 9.60
N ASP A 140 25.88 -3.27 10.53
CA ASP A 140 25.71 -4.66 10.95
C ASP A 140 25.68 -4.73 12.49
N PRO A 141 24.49 -4.71 13.10
CA PRO A 141 24.31 -4.79 14.55
C PRO A 141 24.89 -6.05 15.17
N THR A 142 25.03 -7.14 14.41
CA THR A 142 25.54 -8.42 14.93
C THR A 142 27.05 -8.39 15.15
N GLN A 143 27.71 -7.36 14.62
CA GLN A 143 29.11 -7.05 14.81
C GLN A 143 29.33 -5.72 15.55
N ASP A 144 28.27 -5.05 16.02
CA ASP A 144 28.33 -3.69 16.56
C ASP A 144 28.95 -2.69 15.56
N LEU A 145 28.74 -2.87 14.25
CA LEU A 145 29.42 -2.11 13.20
C LEU A 145 28.52 -1.05 12.57
N LEU A 146 29.07 0.17 12.45
CA LEU A 146 28.53 1.30 11.70
C LEU A 146 29.59 1.80 10.72
N ALA A 147 29.30 1.77 9.42
CA ALA A 147 30.13 2.32 8.36
C ALA A 147 29.51 3.64 7.86
N LEU A 148 30.19 4.77 8.10
CA LEU A 148 29.71 6.11 7.72
C LEU A 148 30.49 6.63 6.52
N VAL A 149 29.81 6.91 5.42
CA VAL A 149 30.40 7.56 4.25
C VAL A 149 30.46 9.07 4.52
N GLU A 150 31.66 9.63 4.53
CA GLU A 150 31.86 11.06 4.75
C GLU A 150 31.38 11.88 3.54
N ARG A 151 30.54 12.88 3.80
CA ARG A 151 30.13 13.90 2.83
C ARG A 151 31.27 14.89 2.66
N HIS A 152 31.63 15.14 1.40
CA HIS A 152 32.48 16.27 1.06
C HIS A 152 31.59 17.50 0.76
N PRO A 153 32.06 18.73 1.05
CA PRO A 153 31.33 19.94 0.70
C PRO A 153 30.98 19.92 -0.79
N ASP A 154 29.69 20.05 -1.11
CA ASP A 154 29.22 19.98 -2.49
C ASP A 154 29.82 21.10 -3.34
N VAL A 155 30.48 20.73 -4.44
CA VAL A 155 30.86 21.67 -5.52
C VAL A 155 29.67 21.97 -6.45
N PHE A 156 28.46 21.47 -6.11
CA PHE A 156 27.25 21.56 -6.94
C PHE A 156 26.70 22.98 -7.15
N GLY A 157 27.22 23.99 -6.44
CA GLY A 157 26.82 25.37 -6.68
C GLY A 157 27.23 25.94 -8.05
N GLN A 158 28.04 25.24 -8.86
CA GLN A 158 28.63 25.84 -10.08
C GLN A 158 28.55 25.05 -11.39
N ALA A 159 27.93 23.86 -11.48
CA ALA A 159 27.92 23.10 -12.74
C ALA A 159 26.51 22.69 -13.19
N MET A 160 25.83 23.61 -13.89
CA MET A 160 24.65 23.31 -14.73
C MET A 160 25.04 22.57 -16.03
N ASP A 161 26.33 22.35 -16.29
CA ASP A 161 26.83 21.93 -17.60
C ASP A 161 27.50 20.53 -17.62
N GLY A 162 27.27 19.69 -16.61
CA GLY A 162 27.65 18.27 -16.65
C GLY A 162 29.16 17.94 -16.59
N LEU A 163 30.02 18.92 -16.29
CA LEU A 163 31.43 18.71 -15.96
C LEU A 163 31.61 18.80 -14.45
N ALA A 164 31.90 17.66 -13.80
CA ALA A 164 32.27 17.63 -12.39
C ALA A 164 33.56 18.44 -12.18
N ALA A 165 33.53 19.44 -11.30
CA ALA A 165 34.74 20.15 -10.91
C ALA A 165 35.73 19.17 -10.24
N PRO A 166 37.04 19.25 -10.55
CA PRO A 166 38.03 18.36 -9.95
C PRO A 166 38.08 18.55 -8.44
N PHE A 167 37.96 17.44 -7.70
CA PHE A 167 38.01 17.40 -6.25
C PHE A 167 39.29 16.67 -5.81
N HIS A 168 40.21 17.35 -5.14
CA HIS A 168 41.45 16.73 -4.66
C HIS A 168 41.28 16.12 -3.26
N GLY A 169 40.43 15.10 -3.12
CA GLY A 169 40.29 14.36 -1.86
C GLY A 169 39.93 12.89 -2.03
N ASP A 170 40.18 12.12 -0.97
CA ASP A 170 39.90 10.69 -0.89
C ASP A 170 38.47 10.44 -0.40
N ILE A 171 37.83 9.39 -0.92
CA ILE A 171 36.63 8.79 -0.31
C ILE A 171 37.02 8.27 1.07
N ARG A 172 36.22 8.59 2.09
CA ARG A 172 36.45 8.16 3.47
C ARG A 172 35.22 7.46 4.05
N ILE A 173 35.41 6.24 4.53
CA ILE A 173 34.40 5.48 5.27
C ILE A 173 34.88 5.30 6.71
N HIS A 174 34.17 5.89 7.66
CA HIS A 174 34.49 5.79 9.09
C HIS A 174 33.82 4.56 9.69
N LEU A 175 34.63 3.66 10.26
CA LEU A 175 34.19 2.44 10.90
C LEU A 175 34.06 2.70 12.41
N ARG A 176 32.83 2.66 12.91
CA ARG A 176 32.50 2.95 14.31
C ARG A 176 31.72 1.81 14.96
N SER A 177 31.80 1.75 16.28
CA SER A 177 30.90 0.94 17.09
C SER A 177 29.50 1.54 17.04
N LEU A 178 28.49 0.74 16.71
CA LEU A 178 27.09 1.18 16.64
C LEU A 178 26.59 1.62 18.02
N SER A 179 26.97 0.90 19.07
CA SER A 179 26.55 1.14 20.45
C SER A 179 27.22 2.37 21.08
N THR A 180 28.50 2.62 20.79
CA THR A 180 29.30 3.67 21.46
C THR A 180 29.67 4.85 20.57
N ASN A 181 29.49 4.75 19.25
CA ASN A 181 29.94 5.72 18.26
C ASN A 181 31.45 6.03 18.30
N MET A 182 32.24 5.17 18.95
CA MET A 182 33.71 5.26 18.97
C MET A 182 34.30 4.50 17.77
N PRO A 183 35.56 4.77 17.36
CA PRO A 183 36.26 3.95 16.39
C PRO A 183 36.12 2.46 16.70
N HIS A 184 35.74 1.66 15.71
CA HIS A 184 35.39 0.26 15.94
C HIS A 184 36.62 -0.55 16.40
N GLY A 185 36.54 -1.22 17.55
CA GLY A 185 37.70 -1.86 18.19
C GLY A 185 38.33 -3.01 17.41
N LEU A 186 37.60 -3.64 16.49
CA LEU A 186 38.13 -4.69 15.59
C LEU A 186 38.71 -4.14 14.27
N ALA A 187 38.53 -2.86 13.97
CA ALA A 187 39.08 -2.25 12.76
C ALA A 187 40.53 -1.81 13.03
N ARG A 188 41.50 -2.44 12.36
CA ARG A 188 42.91 -2.03 12.41
C ARG A 188 43.09 -0.58 11.95
N THR A 189 42.32 -0.20 10.93
CA THR A 189 42.27 1.16 10.40
C THR A 189 40.83 1.65 10.51
N PRO A 190 40.52 2.61 11.40
CA PRO A 190 39.14 3.06 11.63
C PRO A 190 38.56 3.90 10.50
N ILE A 191 39.36 4.27 9.50
CA ILE A 191 38.93 5.02 8.31
C ILE A 191 39.45 4.31 7.07
N LEU A 192 38.54 3.72 6.30
CA LEU A 192 38.85 3.19 4.97
C LEU A 192 38.99 4.36 4.00
N ARG A 193 40.01 4.33 3.14
CA ARG A 193 40.33 5.40 2.19
C ARG A 193 40.43 4.88 0.77
N HIS A 194 39.92 5.65 -0.19
CA HIS A 194 40.17 5.41 -1.61
C HIS A 194 40.41 6.72 -2.38
N PRO A 195 41.55 6.86 -3.07
CA PRO A 195 41.80 8.04 -3.91
C PRO A 195 40.87 8.03 -5.13
N SER A 196 39.92 8.96 -5.23
CA SER A 196 39.02 9.06 -6.40
C SER A 196 39.26 10.30 -7.25
N GLY A 197 39.80 11.40 -6.69
CA GLY A 197 39.97 12.67 -7.38
C GLY A 197 38.65 13.34 -7.84
N ILE A 198 37.50 12.79 -7.44
CA ILE A 198 36.16 13.17 -7.90
C ILE A 198 35.17 13.02 -6.75
N ALA A 199 34.31 14.02 -6.57
CA ALA A 199 33.25 13.99 -5.56
C ALA A 199 32.22 12.88 -5.85
N VAL A 200 31.87 12.10 -4.84
CA VAL A 200 30.84 11.06 -4.93
C VAL A 200 29.47 11.72 -5.02
N SER A 201 28.73 11.53 -6.11
CA SER A 201 27.35 12.04 -6.23
C SER A 201 26.32 11.02 -5.75
N GLU A 202 26.44 9.78 -6.20
CA GLU A 202 25.51 8.68 -5.91
C GLU A 202 26.32 7.43 -5.54
N SER A 203 25.98 6.82 -4.41
CA SER A 203 26.64 5.61 -3.93
C SER A 203 25.66 4.67 -3.26
N THR A 204 25.97 3.37 -3.34
CA THR A 204 25.34 2.32 -2.54
C THR A 204 26.42 1.72 -1.66
N THR A 205 26.16 1.59 -0.36
CA THR A 205 27.09 0.96 0.59
C THR A 205 26.46 -0.27 1.22
N GLN A 206 27.19 -1.39 1.29
CA GLN A 206 26.71 -2.62 1.92
C GLN A 206 27.81 -3.27 2.78
N ILE A 207 27.40 -3.96 3.83
CA ILE A 207 28.28 -4.79 4.68
C ILE A 207 27.94 -6.26 4.43
N ALA A 208 28.96 -7.09 4.23
CA ALA A 208 28.81 -8.54 4.22
C ALA A 208 29.91 -9.18 5.05
N HIS A 209 29.58 -9.56 6.29
CA HIS A 209 30.51 -10.19 7.22
C HIS A 209 31.78 -9.34 7.45
N ASP A 210 32.94 -9.72 6.90
CA ASP A 210 34.22 -9.02 7.07
C ASP A 210 34.52 -8.02 5.95
N VAL A 211 33.60 -7.81 5.01
CA VAL A 211 33.77 -6.83 3.93
C VAL A 211 32.77 -5.68 3.98
N VAL A 212 33.24 -4.50 3.58
CA VAL A 212 32.44 -3.33 3.24
C VAL A 212 32.60 -3.11 1.74
N GLY A 213 31.48 -3.00 1.02
CA GLY A 213 31.45 -2.68 -0.41
C GLY A 213 30.80 -1.32 -0.65
N MET A 214 31.37 -0.53 -1.55
CA MET A 214 30.81 0.74 -1.99
C MET A 214 30.78 0.78 -3.52
N PHE A 215 29.58 0.90 -4.07
CA PHE A 215 29.37 1.15 -5.50
C PHE A 215 29.16 2.65 -5.73
N LEU A 216 29.82 3.18 -6.75
CA LEU A 216 29.70 4.54 -7.24
C LEU A 216 29.00 4.46 -8.59
N SER A 217 27.87 5.16 -8.78
CA SER A 217 27.14 5.13 -10.06
C SER A 217 27.48 6.32 -10.96
N ARG A 218 27.91 7.46 -10.39
CA ARG A 218 28.25 8.69 -11.13
C ARG A 218 29.45 9.42 -10.49
N PRO A 219 30.36 10.00 -11.30
CA PRO A 219 30.35 10.08 -12.77
C PRO A 219 30.92 8.85 -13.51
N PHE A 220 31.40 7.84 -12.78
CA PHE A 220 31.76 6.52 -13.30
C PHE A 220 31.04 5.43 -12.52
N ALA A 221 30.84 4.27 -13.15
CA ALA A 221 30.30 3.08 -12.50
C ALA A 221 31.49 2.27 -11.94
N GLY A 222 31.61 2.10 -10.62
CA GLY A 222 32.74 1.38 -10.04
C GLY A 222 32.41 0.77 -8.68
N LEU A 223 33.00 -0.39 -8.39
CA LEU A 223 32.83 -1.08 -7.11
C LEU A 223 34.17 -1.15 -6.38
N ILE A 224 34.17 -0.78 -5.10
CA ILE A 224 35.32 -0.92 -4.22
C ILE A 224 34.90 -1.81 -3.05
N ILE A 225 35.71 -2.82 -2.73
CA ILE A 225 35.48 -3.72 -1.60
C ILE A 225 36.71 -3.70 -0.71
N TRP A 226 36.51 -3.46 0.58
CA TRP A 226 37.55 -3.54 1.60
C TRP A 226 37.28 -4.68 2.57
N ASN A 227 38.33 -5.28 3.10
CA ASN A 227 38.25 -5.96 4.38
C ASN A 227 38.25 -4.91 5.49
N TRP A 228 37.12 -4.71 6.16
CA TRP A 228 36.99 -3.61 7.11
C TRP A 228 37.79 -3.84 8.41
N LYS A 229 38.17 -5.09 8.70
CA LYS A 229 38.99 -5.43 9.87
C LYS A 229 40.46 -5.15 9.62
N SER A 230 41.00 -5.56 8.46
CA SER A 230 42.42 -5.32 8.12
C SER A 230 42.66 -3.92 7.56
N GLY A 231 41.66 -3.31 6.93
CA GLY A 231 41.75 -2.05 6.18
C GLY A 231 42.24 -2.21 4.74
N GLU A 232 42.43 -3.45 4.26
CA GLU A 232 42.95 -3.74 2.93
C GLU A 232 41.85 -3.62 1.86
N THR A 233 42.18 -3.00 0.73
CA THR A 233 41.32 -3.00 -0.46
C THR A 233 41.44 -4.36 -1.15
N LEU A 234 40.35 -5.12 -1.16
CA LEU A 234 40.28 -6.45 -1.79
C LEU A 234 39.93 -6.37 -3.27
N LEU A 235 39.16 -5.36 -3.66
CA LEU A 235 38.73 -5.18 -5.04
C LEU A 235 38.52 -3.70 -5.36
N HIS A 236 38.91 -3.31 -6.57
CA HIS A 236 38.55 -2.02 -7.17
C HIS A 236 38.31 -2.21 -8.66
N THR A 237 37.07 -2.01 -9.09
CA THR A 237 36.67 -2.10 -10.50
C THR A 237 36.17 -0.76 -11.03
N SER A 238 36.36 -0.54 -12.33
CA SER A 238 35.79 0.58 -13.07
C SER A 238 35.09 0.05 -14.31
N HIS A 239 33.87 0.53 -14.54
CA HIS A 239 32.98 0.13 -15.63
C HIS A 239 32.55 1.37 -16.42
N ALA A 240 32.13 1.16 -17.67
CA ALA A 240 31.56 2.24 -18.47
C ALA A 240 30.30 2.80 -17.78
N PRO A 241 30.15 4.13 -17.63
CA PRO A 241 29.05 4.75 -16.86
C PRO A 241 27.65 4.42 -17.39
N GLN A 242 27.54 3.94 -18.63
CA GLN A 242 26.27 3.61 -19.30
C GLN A 242 25.91 2.11 -19.26
N ALA A 243 26.69 1.27 -18.58
CA ALA A 243 26.48 -0.18 -18.59
C ALA A 243 25.91 -0.71 -17.27
N ILE A 244 26.37 -0.22 -16.11
CA ILE A 244 26.05 -0.76 -14.79
C ILE A 244 25.37 0.31 -13.93
N SER A 245 24.30 -0.07 -13.23
CA SER A 245 23.50 0.87 -12.42
C SER A 245 23.59 0.67 -10.91
N ASP A 246 23.87 -0.53 -10.43
CA ASP A 246 23.84 -0.84 -8.99
C ASP A 246 24.56 -2.16 -8.68
N PHE A 247 24.75 -2.45 -7.38
CA PHE A 247 25.35 -3.70 -6.90
C PHE A 247 24.64 -4.29 -5.68
N SER A 248 24.84 -5.59 -5.45
CA SER A 248 24.46 -6.25 -4.20
C SER A 248 25.42 -7.38 -3.86
N PHE A 249 25.73 -7.57 -2.58
CA PHE A 249 26.43 -8.79 -2.17
C PHE A 249 25.53 -10.02 -2.33
N LEU A 250 26.12 -11.11 -2.83
CA LEU A 250 25.55 -12.45 -2.87
C LEU A 250 26.11 -13.30 -1.73
N SER A 251 27.41 -13.13 -1.45
CA SER A 251 28.13 -13.70 -0.29
C SER A 251 29.25 -12.74 0.13
N PRO A 252 29.98 -12.99 1.24
CA PRO A 252 31.16 -12.20 1.59
C PRO A 252 32.27 -12.19 0.51
N ARG A 253 32.18 -13.08 -0.48
CA ARG A 253 33.14 -13.28 -1.58
C ARG A 253 32.49 -13.31 -2.96
N ALA A 254 31.21 -12.92 -3.06
CA ALA A 254 30.50 -12.88 -4.32
C ALA A 254 29.53 -11.70 -4.36
N TYR A 255 29.38 -11.08 -5.52
CA TYR A 255 28.51 -9.93 -5.70
C TYR A 255 27.82 -9.97 -7.07
N LEU A 256 26.75 -9.19 -7.17
CA LEU A 256 25.96 -9.00 -8.35
C LEU A 256 26.11 -7.55 -8.81
N LEU A 257 26.30 -7.34 -10.12
CA LEU A 257 26.13 -6.04 -10.78
C LEU A 257 24.89 -6.06 -11.67
N THR A 258 24.15 -4.96 -11.71
CA THR A 258 22.99 -4.81 -12.60
C THR A 258 23.38 -4.06 -13.86
N ALA A 259 23.27 -4.73 -15.00
CA ALA A 259 23.56 -4.17 -16.31
C ALA A 259 22.28 -3.83 -17.07
N TYR A 260 22.20 -2.65 -17.67
CA TYR A 260 20.99 -2.18 -18.36
C TYR A 260 21.19 -1.93 -19.87
N ASP A 261 22.29 -2.42 -20.43
CA ASP A 261 22.54 -2.42 -21.88
C ASP A 261 21.66 -3.45 -22.60
N GLY A 262 21.15 -3.08 -23.77
CA GLY A 262 20.25 -3.93 -24.55
C GLY A 262 18.99 -4.31 -23.76
N ASP A 263 18.79 -5.62 -23.55
CA ASP A 263 17.67 -6.17 -22.76
C ASP A 263 17.92 -6.13 -21.24
N GLY A 264 19.15 -5.81 -20.83
CA GLY A 264 19.64 -5.86 -19.45
C GLY A 264 20.05 -7.26 -18.98
N SER A 265 20.87 -7.30 -17.94
CA SER A 265 21.40 -8.52 -17.34
C SER A 265 21.83 -8.37 -15.88
N LEU A 266 21.98 -9.51 -15.23
CA LEU A 266 22.54 -9.65 -13.90
C LEU A 266 23.91 -10.33 -14.04
N GLU A 267 24.97 -9.61 -13.69
CA GLU A 267 26.35 -10.07 -13.82
C GLU A 267 26.86 -10.54 -12.45
N VAL A 268 27.18 -11.84 -12.34
CA VAL A 268 27.57 -12.50 -11.09
C VAL A 268 29.08 -12.65 -11.04
N PHE A 269 29.71 -12.13 -9.98
CA PHE A 269 31.14 -12.17 -9.78
C PHE A 269 31.52 -12.84 -8.46
N THR A 270 32.72 -13.40 -8.43
CA THR A 270 33.37 -13.95 -7.23
C THR A 270 34.78 -13.38 -7.09
N PHE A 271 35.31 -13.32 -5.87
CA PHE A 271 36.66 -12.84 -5.59
C PHE A 271 37.28 -13.59 -4.40
N SER A 272 38.60 -13.75 -4.39
CA SER A 272 39.34 -14.46 -3.32
C SER A 272 40.31 -13.52 -2.59
N ASN A 273 40.82 -13.98 -1.44
CA ASN A 273 41.84 -13.26 -0.67
C ASN A 273 43.28 -13.70 -1.04
N ASP A 274 43.44 -14.79 -1.78
CA ASP A 274 44.71 -15.53 -1.88
C ASP A 274 45.57 -15.17 -3.10
N GLU A 275 45.10 -14.29 -3.99
CA GLU A 275 45.85 -13.91 -5.19
C GLU A 275 46.77 -12.72 -4.91
N VAL A 276 48.07 -12.94 -5.13
CA VAL A 276 49.19 -11.99 -4.98
C VAL A 276 49.05 -10.73 -5.86
N ASN A 277 48.03 -10.67 -6.74
CA ASN A 277 47.63 -9.48 -7.49
C ASN A 277 46.15 -9.13 -7.20
N ALA A 278 45.93 -8.14 -6.34
CA ALA A 278 44.65 -7.66 -5.83
C ALA A 278 43.68 -7.02 -6.87
N THR A 279 43.46 -7.65 -8.03
CA THR A 279 42.68 -7.02 -9.14
C THR A 279 41.72 -7.94 -9.90
N ALA A 280 41.71 -9.26 -9.71
CA ALA A 280 40.92 -10.15 -10.56
C ALA A 280 39.63 -10.63 -9.89
N ALA A 281 38.54 -9.87 -10.02
CA ALA A 281 37.21 -10.46 -9.84
C ALA A 281 36.94 -11.46 -10.98
N HIS A 282 36.52 -12.66 -10.62
CA HIS A 282 36.15 -13.69 -11.59
C HIS A 282 34.68 -13.52 -11.98
N HIS A 283 34.41 -13.30 -13.27
CA HIS A 283 33.07 -13.24 -13.82
C HIS A 283 32.50 -14.66 -13.94
N ALA A 284 31.57 -15.03 -13.06
CA ALA A 284 31.00 -16.38 -13.01
C ALA A 284 29.83 -16.58 -13.98
N ALA A 285 28.92 -15.61 -14.09
CA ALA A 285 27.75 -15.75 -14.95
C ALA A 285 27.11 -14.43 -15.39
N THR A 286 26.58 -14.43 -16.61
CA THR A 286 25.69 -13.38 -17.15
C THR A 286 24.27 -13.94 -17.27
N LEU A 287 23.35 -13.44 -16.45
CA LEU A 287 21.94 -13.85 -16.49
C LEU A 287 21.13 -12.80 -17.25
N ARG A 288 20.73 -13.11 -18.49
CA ARG A 288 19.99 -12.18 -19.36
C ARG A 288 18.57 -11.98 -18.85
N LEU A 289 18.13 -10.72 -18.78
CA LEU A 289 16.74 -10.36 -18.48
C LEU A 289 15.80 -10.69 -19.65
N PRO A 290 14.46 -10.64 -19.46
CA PRO A 290 13.53 -10.92 -20.54
C PRO A 290 13.76 -9.97 -21.73
N PRO A 291 13.68 -10.48 -22.97
CA PRO A 291 13.86 -9.64 -24.15
C PRO A 291 12.83 -8.52 -24.19
N LEU A 292 13.28 -7.31 -24.53
CA LEU A 292 12.44 -6.13 -24.65
C LEU A 292 11.73 -6.10 -26.00
N THR A 293 10.58 -5.41 -26.07
CA THR A 293 10.00 -5.04 -27.37
C THR A 293 10.86 -3.95 -28.01
N VAL A 294 10.80 -3.81 -29.35
CA VAL A 294 11.62 -2.85 -30.12
C VAL A 294 11.50 -1.40 -29.61
N GLU A 295 10.36 -1.05 -29.00
CA GLU A 295 10.09 0.29 -28.48
C GLU A 295 10.52 0.49 -27.03
N ALA A 296 10.81 -0.59 -26.30
CA ALA A 296 11.13 -0.54 -24.88
C ALA A 296 12.62 -0.37 -24.63
N GLY A 297 12.96 0.37 -23.58
CA GLY A 297 14.35 0.55 -23.15
C GLY A 297 14.43 0.73 -21.65
N ILE A 298 15.41 0.07 -21.02
CA ILE A 298 15.72 0.22 -19.59
C ILE A 298 16.79 1.31 -19.45
N GLY A 299 16.57 2.26 -18.54
CA GLY A 299 17.55 3.30 -18.24
C GLY A 299 18.35 3.03 -16.97
N ARG A 300 17.83 2.22 -16.05
CA ARG A 300 18.48 1.88 -14.78
C ARG A 300 17.87 0.62 -14.19
N ILE A 301 18.65 -0.17 -13.47
CA ILE A 301 18.19 -1.31 -12.68
C ILE A 301 18.77 -1.19 -11.27
N ASN A 302 17.94 -0.89 -10.29
CA ASN A 302 18.38 -0.91 -8.89
C ASN A 302 18.23 -2.31 -8.31
N THR A 303 19.07 -2.68 -7.37
CA THR A 303 18.98 -3.95 -6.65
C THR A 303 18.96 -3.73 -5.15
N HIS A 304 18.09 -4.47 -4.46
CA HIS A 304 18.00 -4.45 -3.00
C HIS A 304 17.88 -5.88 -2.48
N THR A 305 18.55 -6.17 -1.37
CA THR A 305 18.39 -7.44 -0.65
C THR A 305 18.39 -7.18 0.86
N GLY A 306 17.92 -8.16 1.64
CA GLY A 306 18.05 -8.08 3.09
C GLY A 306 19.52 -8.06 3.51
N PRO A 307 19.87 -7.35 4.60
CA PRO A 307 21.26 -7.17 5.03
C PRO A 307 21.94 -8.52 5.29
N PHE A 308 23.24 -8.57 5.04
CA PHE A 308 24.07 -9.67 5.51
C PHE A 308 24.42 -9.44 6.98
N THR A 309 23.81 -10.22 7.86
CA THR A 309 24.24 -10.28 9.26
C THR A 309 25.35 -11.31 9.41
N ALA A 310 26.40 -10.99 10.15
CA ALA A 310 27.50 -11.94 10.36
C ALA A 310 27.11 -13.10 11.28
N ARG A 311 26.16 -12.90 12.20
CA ARG A 311 25.76 -13.90 13.20
C ARG A 311 24.29 -13.78 13.56
N ILE A 312 23.65 -14.91 13.83
CA ILE A 312 22.32 -14.96 14.44
C ILE A 312 22.42 -14.41 15.88
N PRO A 313 21.57 -13.47 16.31
CA PRO A 313 21.51 -13.04 17.71
C PRO A 313 21.27 -14.24 18.63
N ARG A 314 22.04 -14.34 19.73
CA ARG A 314 21.97 -15.51 20.64
C ARG A 314 20.56 -15.80 21.16
N ASP A 315 19.75 -14.77 21.35
CA ASP A 315 18.45 -14.86 22.01
C ASP A 315 17.29 -15.10 21.02
N ALA A 316 17.53 -15.01 19.71
CA ALA A 316 16.49 -15.20 18.70
C ALA A 316 16.11 -16.69 18.55
N PRO A 317 14.82 -17.06 18.50
CA PRO A 317 14.41 -18.47 18.36
C PRO A 317 14.72 -19.10 17.01
N PHE A 318 14.83 -18.28 15.96
CA PHE A 318 15.11 -18.64 14.59
C PHE A 318 15.54 -17.38 13.82
N ASP A 319 16.14 -17.55 12.64
CA ASP A 319 16.58 -16.45 11.77
C ASP A 319 16.29 -16.74 10.29
N VAL A 320 16.46 -15.75 9.41
CA VAL A 320 16.28 -15.93 7.97
C VAL A 320 17.39 -16.84 7.43
N ASP A 321 17.01 -17.86 6.66
CA ASP A 321 17.99 -18.67 5.93
C ASP A 321 18.64 -17.81 4.85
N SER A 322 19.97 -17.60 4.93
CA SER A 322 20.74 -16.80 3.97
C SER A 322 20.53 -17.28 2.53
N ASP A 323 20.27 -18.56 2.34
CA ASP A 323 20.06 -19.18 1.04
C ASP A 323 18.66 -18.88 0.49
N THR A 324 17.68 -18.57 1.34
CA THR A 324 16.27 -18.27 0.94
C THR A 324 15.98 -16.79 0.74
N ARG A 325 17.01 -15.93 0.87
CA ARG A 325 16.83 -14.49 0.72
C ARG A 325 16.25 -14.14 -0.65
N ILE A 326 15.59 -12.99 -0.71
CA ILE A 326 15.07 -12.44 -1.95
C ILE A 326 15.90 -11.23 -2.37
N HIS A 327 16.05 -11.09 -3.68
CA HIS A 327 16.63 -9.92 -4.35
C HIS A 327 15.49 -9.19 -5.05
N VAL A 328 15.35 -7.91 -4.77
CA VAL A 328 14.34 -7.04 -5.38
C VAL A 328 15.03 -6.13 -6.38
N LEU A 329 14.81 -6.41 -7.66
CA LEU A 329 15.33 -5.63 -8.77
C LEU A 329 14.26 -4.65 -9.23
N THR A 330 14.57 -3.36 -9.31
CA THR A 330 13.66 -2.34 -9.83
C THR A 330 14.16 -1.85 -11.19
N LEU A 331 13.45 -2.24 -12.25
CA LEU A 331 13.75 -1.87 -13.63
C LEU A 331 13.03 -0.57 -13.97
N PHE A 332 13.79 0.49 -14.26
CA PHE A 332 13.28 1.80 -14.67
C PHE A 332 13.30 1.90 -16.19
N TYR A 333 12.13 1.98 -16.81
CA TYR A 333 12.01 2.10 -18.26
C TYR A 333 12.09 3.57 -18.70
N VAL A 334 12.95 3.83 -19.67
CA VAL A 334 12.98 5.10 -20.42
C VAL A 334 11.95 5.11 -21.54
N ARG A 335 11.51 3.92 -21.99
CA ARG A 335 10.39 3.75 -22.92
C ARG A 335 9.58 2.50 -22.56
N PRO A 336 8.25 2.61 -22.37
CA PRO A 336 7.51 3.86 -22.14
C PRO A 336 8.02 4.58 -20.88
N VAL A 337 8.12 5.91 -20.93
CA VAL A 337 8.62 6.74 -19.83
C VAL A 337 7.79 6.52 -18.57
N GLY A 338 8.46 6.42 -17.41
CA GLY A 338 7.80 6.33 -16.10
C GLY A 338 7.30 4.93 -15.74
N ARG A 339 7.51 3.93 -16.59
CA ARG A 339 7.16 2.54 -16.25
C ARG A 339 8.24 1.92 -15.36
N MET A 340 7.81 1.31 -14.25
CA MET A 340 8.67 0.57 -13.34
C MET A 340 8.18 -0.88 -13.20
N VAL A 341 9.11 -1.81 -13.22
CA VAL A 341 8.84 -3.23 -12.95
C VAL A 341 9.72 -3.67 -11.80
N ARG A 342 9.11 -4.30 -10.79
CA ARG A 342 9.86 -4.99 -9.74
C ARG A 342 9.94 -6.46 -10.10
N LEU A 343 11.17 -6.97 -10.11
CA LEU A 343 11.50 -8.36 -10.32
C LEU A 343 12.05 -8.91 -9.00
N ILE A 344 11.29 -9.77 -8.34
CA ILE A 344 11.76 -10.52 -7.17
C ILE A 344 12.45 -11.78 -7.67
N VAL A 345 13.69 -12.01 -7.22
CA VAL A 345 14.51 -13.18 -7.57
C VAL A 345 14.92 -13.90 -6.29
N ASP A 346 14.73 -15.21 -6.26
CA ASP A 346 15.20 -16.07 -5.17
C ASP A 346 16.74 -16.14 -5.18
N HIS A 347 17.39 -15.98 -4.02
CA HIS A 347 18.85 -16.02 -3.91
C HIS A 347 19.45 -17.35 -4.36
N ARG A 348 18.71 -18.46 -4.26
CA ARG A 348 19.13 -19.80 -4.73
C ARG A 348 19.46 -19.84 -6.22
N VAL A 349 18.95 -18.89 -7.01
CA VAL A 349 19.34 -18.72 -8.42
C VAL A 349 20.84 -18.51 -8.55
N PHE A 350 21.45 -17.79 -7.62
CA PHE A 350 22.86 -17.41 -7.71
C PHE A 350 23.81 -18.45 -7.13
N LEU A 351 23.34 -19.30 -6.20
CA LEU A 351 24.16 -20.29 -5.49
C LEU A 351 24.98 -21.23 -6.42
N PRO A 352 24.42 -21.79 -7.51
CA PRO A 352 25.19 -22.63 -8.42
C PRO A 352 26.38 -21.92 -9.08
N TYR A 353 26.28 -20.59 -9.28
CA TYR A 353 27.33 -19.81 -9.94
C TYR A 353 28.42 -19.36 -8.97
N ILE A 354 28.09 -19.17 -7.69
CA ILE A 354 29.07 -18.77 -6.67
C ILE A 354 29.78 -19.97 -6.02
N ASN A 355 29.14 -21.14 -5.98
CA ASN A 355 29.70 -22.35 -5.36
C ASN A 355 30.57 -23.18 -6.32
N GLN A 356 30.48 -22.93 -7.62
CA GLN A 356 31.39 -23.51 -8.60
C GLN A 356 32.66 -22.66 -8.62
N HIS A 357 33.73 -23.14 -7.96
CA HIS A 357 35.08 -22.64 -8.24
C HIS A 357 35.42 -22.97 -9.70
N HIS A 358 35.30 -21.98 -10.58
CA HIS A 358 35.73 -22.11 -11.96
C HIS A 358 37.20 -21.70 -12.04
N ASP A 359 38.06 -22.69 -12.23
CA ASP A 359 39.47 -22.51 -12.58
C ASP A 359 39.57 -21.82 -13.97
N GLY A 360 39.44 -20.49 -14.02
CA GLY A 360 39.70 -19.67 -15.21
C GLY A 360 38.80 -19.92 -16.44
N GLY A 361 37.61 -20.50 -16.24
CA GLY A 361 36.62 -20.72 -17.31
C GLY A 361 35.94 -19.43 -17.78
N ALA A 362 35.41 -19.43 -19.01
CA ALA A 362 34.59 -18.32 -19.49
C ALA A 362 33.27 -18.20 -18.69
N PRO A 363 32.72 -16.98 -18.50
CA PRO A 363 31.47 -16.77 -17.77
C PRO A 363 30.31 -17.55 -18.40
N VAL A 364 29.48 -18.16 -17.56
CA VAL A 364 28.29 -18.88 -18.02
C VAL A 364 27.22 -17.87 -18.41
N VAL A 365 26.81 -17.87 -19.68
CA VAL A 365 25.70 -17.02 -20.15
C VAL A 365 24.39 -17.81 -20.13
N LYS A 366 23.35 -17.28 -19.48
CA LYS A 366 22.03 -17.89 -19.41
C LYS A 366 20.96 -16.99 -19.96
N ALA A 367 20.18 -17.50 -20.92
CA ALA A 367 19.01 -16.80 -21.40
C ALA A 367 17.93 -16.75 -20.32
N TRP A 368 17.07 -15.74 -20.36
CA TRP A 368 15.95 -15.60 -19.42
C TRP A 368 15.17 -16.90 -19.21
N LYS A 369 14.84 -17.62 -20.30
CA LYS A 369 14.08 -18.87 -20.26
C LYS A 369 14.73 -19.99 -19.42
N GLU A 370 16.04 -19.94 -19.23
CA GLU A 370 16.80 -20.97 -18.50
C GLU A 370 16.82 -20.74 -16.98
N TRP A 371 16.86 -19.47 -16.52
CA TRP A 371 17.04 -19.14 -15.10
C TRP A 371 15.84 -18.41 -14.47
N GLY A 372 15.14 -17.57 -15.25
CA GLY A 372 14.17 -16.60 -14.73
C GLY A 372 12.79 -17.16 -14.37
N PRO A 373 12.03 -17.76 -15.30
CA PRO A 373 10.60 -18.04 -15.13
C PRO A 373 10.22 -18.84 -13.88
N LYS A 374 11.07 -19.77 -13.45
CA LYS A 374 10.79 -20.62 -12.28
C LYS A 374 11.08 -19.90 -10.96
N HIS A 375 12.11 -19.07 -10.92
CA HIS A 375 12.72 -18.54 -9.70
C HIS A 375 12.55 -17.03 -9.51
N SER A 376 11.70 -16.42 -10.34
CA SER A 376 11.43 -14.99 -10.25
C SER A 376 9.95 -14.66 -10.42
N ARG A 377 9.56 -13.51 -9.88
CA ARG A 377 8.22 -12.94 -10.03
C ARG A 377 8.35 -11.47 -10.41
N ALA A 378 7.80 -11.12 -11.57
CA ALA A 378 7.74 -9.74 -12.03
C ALA A 378 6.34 -9.18 -11.75
N PHE A 379 6.29 -7.98 -11.18
CA PHE A 379 5.06 -7.22 -11.03
C PHE A 379 5.31 -5.79 -11.46
N ARG A 380 4.30 -5.20 -12.10
CA ARG A 380 4.33 -3.77 -12.43
C ARG A 380 4.28 -3.03 -11.10
N PHE A 381 5.34 -2.30 -10.79
CA PHE A 381 5.34 -1.42 -9.64
C PHE A 381 4.62 -0.14 -10.06
N ARG A 382 3.40 0.00 -9.58
CA ARG A 382 2.70 1.29 -9.51
C ARG A 382 3.02 1.81 -8.10
N GLN A 383 3.48 3.05 -7.95
CA GLN A 383 3.58 3.65 -6.61
C GLN A 383 2.17 3.61 -6.00
N TRP A 384 1.95 2.85 -4.93
CA TRP A 384 0.65 2.76 -4.26
C TRP A 384 0.79 3.25 -2.83
N SER A 385 -0.01 4.26 -2.49
CA SER A 385 -0.63 4.35 -1.17
C SER A 385 -1.79 3.35 -1.14
N HIS A 386 -1.53 2.10 -0.75
CA HIS A 386 -2.54 1.03 -0.58
C HIS A 386 -3.55 1.28 0.57
N TRP A 387 -3.56 2.47 1.16
CA TRP A 387 -4.37 2.74 2.34
C TRP A 387 -5.61 3.49 1.90
N LEU A 388 -6.65 2.71 1.58
CA LEU A 388 -7.98 3.11 1.13
C LEU A 388 -8.04 3.61 -0.33
N ARG A 389 -8.63 2.80 -1.21
CA ARG A 389 -9.16 3.29 -2.49
C ARG A 389 -10.22 4.33 -2.14
N PRO A 390 -10.24 5.53 -2.75
CA PRO A 390 -11.17 6.59 -2.37
C PRO A 390 -12.56 6.35 -2.96
N ILE A 391 -13.09 5.14 -2.74
CA ILE A 391 -14.40 4.64 -3.16
C ILE A 391 -15.14 4.29 -1.87
N ILE A 392 -16.26 4.96 -1.65
CA ILE A 392 -17.07 4.85 -0.45
C ILE A 392 -18.41 4.23 -0.80
N GLN A 393 -18.82 3.23 -0.04
CA GLN A 393 -20.21 2.80 0.05
C GLN A 393 -20.85 3.59 1.19
N GLY A 394 -21.55 4.68 0.88
CA GLY A 394 -22.17 5.54 1.89
C GLY A 394 -23.42 4.93 2.51
N GLY A 395 -23.98 5.58 3.52
CA GLY A 395 -25.17 5.11 4.23
C GLY A 395 -26.34 4.80 3.30
N MET A 396 -26.86 3.58 3.41
CA MET A 396 -28.03 3.12 2.68
C MET A 396 -29.02 2.50 3.66
N GLN A 397 -30.16 3.15 3.88
CA GLN A 397 -31.21 2.61 4.75
C GLN A 397 -31.62 1.21 4.26
N TRP A 398 -31.70 0.25 5.19
CA TRP A 398 -31.96 -1.18 4.98
C TRP A 398 -30.87 -1.99 4.26
N VAL A 399 -30.03 -1.37 3.42
CA VAL A 399 -29.03 -2.09 2.61
C VAL A 399 -27.63 -2.07 3.24
N GLY A 400 -27.24 -0.99 3.91
CA GLY A 400 -25.94 -0.83 4.57
C GLY A 400 -25.86 -1.66 5.86
N VAL A 401 -25.78 -2.98 5.71
CA VAL A 401 -25.75 -4.00 6.75
C VAL A 401 -24.40 -4.76 6.75
N PRO A 402 -24.08 -5.54 7.81
CA PRO A 402 -22.73 -6.06 8.00
C PRO A 402 -22.08 -6.81 6.83
N PRO A 403 -22.78 -7.68 6.06
CA PRO A 403 -22.16 -8.38 4.93
C PRO A 403 -21.61 -7.46 3.86
N LEU A 404 -22.37 -6.43 3.46
CA LEU A 404 -21.93 -5.48 2.43
C LEU A 404 -20.81 -4.58 2.93
N VAL A 405 -20.95 -4.05 4.15
CA VAL A 405 -19.97 -3.14 4.77
C VAL A 405 -18.60 -3.82 4.89
N ALA A 406 -18.59 -5.07 5.36
CA ALA A 406 -17.37 -5.85 5.48
C ALA A 406 -16.74 -6.12 4.10
N ALA A 407 -17.55 -6.49 3.10
CA ALA A 407 -17.06 -6.77 1.75
C ALA A 407 -16.43 -5.54 1.07
N VAL A 408 -17.03 -4.37 1.21
CA VAL A 408 -16.47 -3.12 0.67
C VAL A 408 -15.15 -2.75 1.38
N SER A 409 -15.09 -2.94 2.71
CA SER A 409 -13.90 -2.65 3.49
C SER A 409 -12.74 -3.61 3.16
N GLU A 410 -13.03 -4.90 2.99
CA GLU A 410 -12.04 -5.90 2.52
C GLU A 410 -11.58 -5.64 1.08
N ALA A 411 -12.47 -5.12 0.22
CA ALA A 411 -12.12 -4.71 -1.14
C ALA A 411 -11.19 -3.48 -1.19
N GLY A 412 -10.91 -2.85 -0.04
CA GLY A 412 -10.06 -1.68 0.08
C GLY A 412 -10.79 -0.35 -0.11
N GLY A 413 -12.12 -0.35 -0.23
CA GLY A 413 -12.94 0.87 -0.13
C GLY A 413 -13.35 1.17 1.31
N LEU A 414 -14.17 2.19 1.52
CA LEU A 414 -14.80 2.47 2.82
C LEU A 414 -16.24 1.93 2.84
N GLY A 415 -16.46 0.81 3.54
CA GLY A 415 -17.81 0.36 3.85
C GLY A 415 -18.43 1.21 4.97
N VAL A 416 -19.69 1.60 4.84
CA VAL A 416 -20.40 2.40 5.85
C VAL A 416 -21.67 1.70 6.32
N LEU A 417 -21.69 1.31 7.58
CA LEU A 417 -22.83 0.67 8.24
C LEU A 417 -23.90 1.72 8.57
N THR A 418 -25.15 1.47 8.19
CA THR A 418 -26.25 2.42 8.43
C THR A 418 -26.81 2.23 9.85
N ALA A 419 -26.61 3.21 10.73
CA ALA A 419 -27.04 3.11 12.13
C ALA A 419 -28.55 2.91 12.25
N LEU A 420 -29.34 3.71 11.52
CA LEU A 420 -30.80 3.71 11.60
C LEU A 420 -31.48 2.56 10.85
N THR A 421 -30.71 1.67 10.22
CA THR A 421 -31.22 0.34 9.83
C THR A 421 -31.45 -0.54 11.06
N GLN A 422 -30.69 -0.30 12.13
CA GLN A 422 -30.80 -1.05 13.37
C GLN A 422 -31.89 -0.44 14.25
N PRO A 423 -32.72 -1.25 14.93
CA PRO A 423 -33.87 -0.74 15.69
C PRO A 423 -33.50 -0.03 17.00
N SER A 424 -32.27 -0.18 17.49
CA SER A 424 -31.79 0.46 18.72
C SER A 424 -30.27 0.64 18.72
N PRO A 425 -29.71 1.46 19.63
CA PRO A 425 -28.27 1.54 19.84
C PRO A 425 -27.61 0.19 20.16
N ASP A 426 -28.25 -0.68 20.93
CA ASP A 426 -27.71 -2.01 21.23
C ASP A 426 -27.69 -2.93 20.00
N ALA A 427 -28.71 -2.85 19.14
CA ALA A 427 -28.69 -3.56 17.87
C ALA A 427 -27.57 -3.04 16.94
N LEU A 428 -27.23 -1.75 17.02
CA LEU A 428 -26.05 -1.21 16.35
C LEU A 428 -24.75 -1.80 16.89
N ARG A 429 -24.61 -2.01 18.21
CA ARG A 429 -23.42 -2.67 18.76
C ARG A 429 -23.24 -4.07 18.19
N GLU A 430 -24.31 -4.85 18.14
CA GLU A 430 -24.27 -6.20 17.57
C GLU A 430 -23.95 -6.19 16.08
N ALA A 431 -24.49 -5.25 15.32
CA ALA A 431 -24.15 -5.08 13.91
C ALA A 431 -22.68 -4.69 13.70
N ILE A 432 -22.13 -3.81 14.54
CA ILE A 432 -20.70 -3.42 14.53
C ILE A 432 -19.81 -4.63 14.83
N ARG A 433 -20.17 -5.44 15.83
CA ARG A 433 -19.46 -6.68 16.16
C ARG A 433 -19.50 -7.68 15.02
N GLU A 434 -20.63 -7.79 14.33
CA GLU A 434 -20.76 -8.64 13.15
C GLU A 434 -19.88 -8.18 11.98
N VAL A 435 -19.76 -6.87 11.73
CA VAL A 435 -18.81 -6.35 10.73
C VAL A 435 -17.39 -6.78 11.11
N ARG A 436 -17.00 -6.61 12.38
CA ARG A 436 -15.65 -6.97 12.88
C ARG A 436 -15.37 -8.47 12.87
N ARG A 437 -16.39 -9.32 12.92
CA ARG A 437 -16.23 -10.77 12.71
C ARG A 437 -15.87 -11.11 11.27
N ARG A 438 -16.23 -10.25 10.31
CA ARG A 438 -16.05 -10.47 8.87
C ARG A 438 -14.85 -9.76 8.29
N THR A 439 -14.44 -8.63 8.86
CA THR A 439 -13.31 -7.83 8.38
C THR A 439 -12.47 -7.29 9.51
N SER A 440 -11.16 -7.21 9.27
CA SER A 440 -10.22 -6.47 10.13
C SER A 440 -9.94 -5.04 9.63
N LYS A 441 -10.46 -4.68 8.44
CA LYS A 441 -10.26 -3.38 7.82
C LYS A 441 -11.16 -2.31 8.47
N PRO A 442 -10.75 -1.03 8.46
CA PRO A 442 -11.59 0.06 8.94
C PRO A 442 -12.91 0.16 8.16
N PHE A 443 -13.98 0.53 8.86
CA PHE A 443 -15.29 0.84 8.30
C PHE A 443 -15.90 2.03 9.03
N GLY A 444 -16.88 2.68 8.40
CA GLY A 444 -17.61 3.80 8.96
C GLY A 444 -19.01 3.45 9.46
N VAL A 445 -19.63 4.38 10.19
CA VAL A 445 -21.05 4.33 10.55
C VAL A 445 -21.76 5.59 10.05
N ASN A 446 -22.87 5.43 9.33
CA ASN A 446 -23.74 6.52 8.91
C ASN A 446 -24.81 6.81 9.96
N ILE A 447 -25.00 8.08 10.32
CA ILE A 447 -26.16 8.58 11.06
C ILE A 447 -26.84 9.68 10.25
N THR A 448 -28.04 9.37 9.76
CA THR A 448 -28.84 10.27 8.93
C THR A 448 -29.92 10.99 9.77
N ILE A 449 -29.91 12.32 9.77
CA ILE A 449 -30.82 13.18 10.54
C ILE A 449 -31.85 13.79 9.58
N LEU A 450 -32.91 13.04 9.29
CA LEU A 450 -34.03 13.50 8.46
C LEU A 450 -35.22 13.95 9.33
N PRO A 451 -36.12 14.80 8.79
CA PRO A 451 -37.39 15.09 9.43
C PRO A 451 -38.16 13.79 9.70
N THR A 452 -38.50 13.54 10.96
CA THR A 452 -39.23 12.35 11.40
C THR A 452 -40.24 12.73 12.48
N ILE A 453 -41.36 12.01 12.51
CA ILE A 453 -42.40 12.18 13.53
C ILE A 453 -41.85 11.76 14.90
N ASN A 454 -41.11 10.66 14.94
CA ASN A 454 -40.49 10.11 16.13
C ASN A 454 -38.98 10.15 15.95
N PRO A 455 -38.27 11.12 16.55
CA PRO A 455 -36.82 11.21 16.45
C PRO A 455 -36.15 10.00 17.13
N PRO A 456 -35.26 9.27 16.43
CA PRO A 456 -34.40 8.25 17.04
C PRO A 456 -33.49 8.83 18.12
N ASP A 457 -32.98 7.96 18.98
CA ASP A 457 -31.92 8.29 19.96
C ASP A 457 -30.57 8.47 19.25
N TYR A 458 -30.42 9.54 18.47
CA TYR A 458 -29.22 9.84 17.69
C TYR A 458 -27.94 9.82 18.53
N GLU A 459 -28.01 10.36 19.75
CA GLU A 459 -26.89 10.36 20.68
C GLU A 459 -26.55 8.96 21.20
N GLY A 460 -27.57 8.14 21.49
CA GLY A 460 -27.37 6.74 21.86
C GLY A 460 -26.68 5.94 20.77
N TYR A 461 -27.11 6.09 19.51
CA TYR A 461 -26.42 5.45 18.36
C TYR A 461 -24.97 5.94 18.22
N ALA A 462 -24.74 7.25 18.37
CA ALA A 462 -23.41 7.83 18.32
C ALA A 462 -22.50 7.30 19.44
N ARG A 463 -23.00 7.27 20.68
CA ARG A 463 -22.31 6.68 21.84
C ARG A 463 -21.98 5.21 21.61
N ALA A 464 -22.97 4.42 21.20
CA ALA A 464 -22.80 3.00 20.95
C ALA A 464 -21.69 2.72 19.92
N ALA A 465 -21.68 3.45 18.80
CA ALA A 465 -20.64 3.27 17.79
C ALA A 465 -19.24 3.71 18.26
N VAL A 466 -19.12 4.84 18.96
CA VAL A 466 -17.84 5.33 19.48
C VAL A 466 -17.26 4.37 20.52
N GLU A 467 -18.09 3.88 21.44
CA GLU A 467 -17.72 2.94 22.50
C GLU A 467 -17.32 1.57 21.94
N GLU A 468 -18.00 1.09 20.90
CA GLU A 468 -17.55 -0.11 20.18
C GLU A 468 -16.25 0.13 19.40
N GLY A 469 -15.74 1.37 19.31
CA GLY A 469 -14.44 1.68 18.72
C GLY A 469 -14.48 2.08 17.23
N VAL A 470 -15.64 2.46 16.69
CA VAL A 470 -15.72 3.07 15.35
C VAL A 470 -15.08 4.46 15.40
N ARG A 471 -14.33 4.82 14.34
CA ARG A 471 -13.60 6.09 14.24
C ARG A 471 -13.88 6.88 12.96
N ILE A 472 -14.76 6.38 12.10
CA ILE A 472 -15.17 7.06 10.88
C ILE A 472 -16.69 7.18 10.89
N PHE A 473 -17.21 8.39 10.78
CA PHE A 473 -18.64 8.66 10.82
C PHE A 473 -19.07 9.43 9.59
N GLU A 474 -20.13 8.96 8.93
CA GLU A 474 -20.83 9.72 7.89
C GLU A 474 -22.10 10.32 8.52
N THR A 475 -22.30 11.62 8.38
CA THR A 475 -23.54 12.29 8.79
C THR A 475 -24.24 12.86 7.57
N ALA A 476 -25.57 12.83 7.57
CA ALA A 476 -26.40 13.41 6.52
C ALA A 476 -27.63 14.09 7.12
N GLY A 477 -28.21 15.03 6.40
CA GLY A 477 -29.44 15.73 6.80
C GLY A 477 -29.20 16.93 7.73
N ASN A 478 -30.24 17.31 8.48
CA ASN A 478 -30.31 18.61 9.15
C ASN A 478 -29.62 18.61 10.51
N ASN A 479 -29.04 19.76 10.87
CA ASN A 479 -28.46 20.04 12.20
C ASN A 479 -27.47 18.97 12.74
N PRO A 480 -26.40 18.62 12.00
CA PRO A 480 -25.43 17.60 12.44
C PRO A 480 -24.49 18.07 13.56
N GLY A 481 -24.57 19.35 13.97
CA GLY A 481 -23.60 20.01 14.85
C GLY A 481 -23.27 19.26 16.14
N PRO A 482 -24.27 18.85 16.94
CA PRO A 482 -24.02 18.12 18.18
C PRO A 482 -23.29 16.78 17.95
N LEU A 483 -23.68 16.02 16.93
CA LEU A 483 -23.01 14.76 16.60
C LEU A 483 -21.58 14.98 16.10
N ILE A 484 -21.36 15.97 15.22
CA ILE A 484 -20.02 16.32 14.75
C ILE A 484 -19.12 16.65 15.95
N GLN A 485 -19.58 17.52 16.86
CA GLN A 485 -18.82 17.88 18.06
C GLN A 485 -18.50 16.65 18.92
N TYR A 486 -19.48 15.78 19.15
CA TYR A 486 -19.31 14.55 19.91
C TYR A 486 -18.26 13.61 19.27
N PHE A 487 -18.34 13.38 17.96
CA PHE A 487 -17.38 12.51 17.25
C PHE A 487 -15.97 13.09 17.26
N LYS A 488 -15.83 14.40 17.01
CA LYS A 488 -14.54 15.08 17.02
C LYS A 488 -13.89 15.06 18.41
N ALA A 489 -14.67 15.26 19.47
CA ALA A 489 -14.19 15.16 20.86
C ALA A 489 -13.66 13.75 21.20
N ASN A 490 -14.10 12.72 20.48
CA ASN A 490 -13.66 11.33 20.63
C ASN A 490 -12.61 10.91 19.58
N GLY A 491 -11.96 11.87 18.90
CA GLY A 491 -10.87 11.60 17.96
C GLY A 491 -11.29 10.89 16.67
N ALA A 492 -12.57 10.99 16.30
CA ALA A 492 -13.08 10.37 15.07
C ALA A 492 -13.02 11.33 13.87
N VAL A 493 -12.88 10.73 12.68
CA VAL A 493 -13.01 11.40 11.38
C VAL A 493 -14.49 11.49 11.03
N VAL A 494 -14.94 12.67 10.61
CA VAL A 494 -16.33 12.88 10.25
C VAL A 494 -16.47 13.35 8.81
N ILE A 495 -17.27 12.61 8.05
CA ILE A 495 -17.71 12.92 6.68
C ILE A 495 -19.13 13.50 6.79
N HIS A 496 -19.39 14.66 6.17
CA HIS A 496 -20.76 15.22 6.14
C HIS A 496 -21.30 15.37 4.72
N LYS A 497 -22.48 14.79 4.48
CA LYS A 497 -23.16 14.82 3.19
C LYS A 497 -23.95 16.11 3.00
N CYS A 498 -23.65 16.85 1.94
CA CYS A 498 -24.21 18.15 1.62
C CYS A 498 -24.70 18.19 0.17
N THR A 499 -25.85 18.80 -0.05
CA THR A 499 -26.45 19.00 -1.39
C THR A 499 -26.17 20.39 -1.98
N THR A 500 -25.57 21.30 -1.20
CA THR A 500 -25.27 22.67 -1.63
C THR A 500 -23.92 23.14 -1.09
N ILE A 501 -23.26 24.05 -1.81
CA ILE A 501 -22.00 24.67 -1.37
C ILE A 501 -22.19 25.49 -0.09
N ARG A 502 -23.36 26.12 0.09
CA ARG A 502 -23.70 26.85 1.30
C ARG A 502 -23.68 25.95 2.53
N HIS A 503 -24.28 24.76 2.44
CA HIS A 503 -24.30 23.79 3.55
C HIS A 503 -22.90 23.21 3.79
N ALA A 504 -22.17 22.92 2.72
CA ALA A 504 -20.79 22.44 2.79
C ALA A 504 -19.87 23.42 3.55
N LYS A 505 -19.94 24.72 3.23
CA LYS A 505 -19.21 25.79 3.96
C LYS A 505 -19.64 25.92 5.42
N SER A 506 -20.91 25.68 5.73
CA SER A 506 -21.40 25.69 7.12
C SER A 506 -20.81 24.52 7.92
N ALA A 507 -20.70 23.34 7.32
CA ALA A 507 -20.08 22.17 7.93
C ALA A 507 -18.56 22.32 8.08
N GLU A 508 -17.88 22.91 7.08
CA GLU A 508 -16.45 23.27 7.16
C GLU A 508 -16.16 24.14 8.39
N LYS A 509 -16.95 25.19 8.62
CA LYS A 509 -16.83 26.06 9.81
C LYS A 509 -17.02 25.33 11.15
N ARG A 510 -17.62 24.14 11.14
CA ARG A 510 -17.85 23.30 12.32
C ARG A 510 -16.76 22.24 12.52
N GLY A 511 -15.70 22.27 11.71
CA GLY A 511 -14.55 21.39 11.84
C GLY A 511 -14.78 19.98 11.27
N ILE A 512 -15.62 19.86 10.24
CA ILE A 512 -15.76 18.61 9.49
C ILE A 512 -14.43 18.25 8.80
N ASP A 513 -14.13 16.96 8.69
CA ASP A 513 -12.87 16.50 8.07
C ASP A 513 -13.01 16.35 6.56
N ILE A 514 -14.13 15.80 6.11
CA ILE A 514 -14.39 15.52 4.69
C ILE A 514 -15.85 15.88 4.37
N LEU A 515 -16.06 16.46 3.19
CA LEU A 515 -17.39 16.74 2.68
C LEU A 515 -17.80 15.68 1.65
N SER A 516 -19.03 15.18 1.72
CA SER A 516 -19.61 14.38 0.63
C SER A 516 -20.61 15.25 -0.12
N ILE A 517 -20.26 15.65 -1.34
CA ILE A 517 -21.06 16.57 -2.13
C ILE A 517 -22.01 15.75 -3.00
N ASP A 518 -23.30 15.85 -2.73
CA ASP A 518 -24.34 15.02 -3.34
C ASP A 518 -25.04 15.80 -4.46
N GLY A 519 -24.79 15.40 -5.70
CA GLY A 519 -25.39 16.00 -6.89
C GLY A 519 -26.85 15.57 -7.09
N PHE A 520 -27.57 16.30 -7.92
CA PHE A 520 -28.99 16.05 -8.24
C PHE A 520 -29.28 14.62 -8.74
N GLU A 521 -28.29 13.94 -9.30
CA GLU A 521 -28.35 12.56 -9.79
C GLU A 521 -28.48 11.51 -8.67
N CYS A 522 -28.23 11.88 -7.41
CA CYS A 522 -28.15 10.95 -6.29
C CYS A 522 -29.47 10.21 -6.02
N ALA A 523 -29.36 9.00 -5.44
CA ALA A 523 -30.49 8.31 -4.84
C ALA A 523 -30.79 8.92 -3.46
N GLY A 524 -32.05 8.91 -3.01
CA GLY A 524 -32.39 9.53 -1.73
C GLY A 524 -32.62 11.03 -1.91
N HIS A 525 -32.16 11.88 -1.00
CA HIS A 525 -32.59 13.28 -0.93
C HIS A 525 -31.55 14.24 -1.58
N PRO A 526 -31.76 14.72 -2.82
CA PRO A 526 -30.83 15.63 -3.49
C PRO A 526 -30.94 17.08 -3.02
N GLY A 527 -31.85 17.39 -2.09
CA GLY A 527 -32.25 18.77 -1.80
C GLY A 527 -33.14 19.35 -2.90
N GLU A 528 -33.24 20.68 -2.92
CA GLU A 528 -34.25 21.39 -3.74
C GLU A 528 -33.66 22.32 -4.81
N GLU A 529 -32.33 22.39 -4.93
CA GLU A 529 -31.62 23.33 -5.82
C GLU A 529 -31.38 22.76 -7.23
N ASP A 530 -31.64 21.46 -7.45
CA ASP A 530 -31.53 20.77 -8.73
C ASP A 530 -30.18 20.91 -9.47
N VAL A 531 -29.07 21.07 -8.72
CA VAL A 531 -27.72 21.20 -9.30
C VAL A 531 -27.07 19.82 -9.47
N GLY A 532 -26.81 19.43 -10.72
CA GLY A 532 -26.12 18.18 -11.04
C GLY A 532 -24.64 18.17 -10.65
N GLY A 533 -24.08 16.96 -10.50
CA GLY A 533 -22.72 16.73 -10.04
C GLY A 533 -21.64 17.42 -10.87
N LEU A 534 -21.80 17.49 -12.20
CA LEU A 534 -20.83 18.15 -13.08
C LEU A 534 -20.53 19.60 -12.64
N VAL A 535 -21.57 20.38 -12.34
CA VAL A 535 -21.43 21.77 -11.91
C VAL A 535 -21.13 21.83 -10.42
N LEU A 536 -21.83 21.04 -9.61
CA LEU A 536 -21.72 21.10 -8.15
C LEU A 536 -20.30 20.74 -7.67
N PHE A 537 -19.68 19.71 -8.24
CA PHE A 537 -18.32 19.28 -7.87
C PHE A 537 -17.27 20.32 -8.29
N ALA A 538 -17.36 20.88 -9.50
CA ALA A 538 -16.46 21.94 -9.94
C ALA A 538 -16.57 23.19 -9.03
N ARG A 539 -17.80 23.54 -8.60
CA ARG A 539 -18.03 24.64 -7.66
C ARG A 539 -17.50 24.32 -6.27
N ALA A 540 -17.58 23.07 -5.83
CA ALA A 540 -17.00 22.60 -4.58
C ALA A 540 -15.47 22.77 -4.58
N ALA A 541 -14.79 22.33 -5.64
CA ALA A 541 -13.34 22.48 -5.79
C ALA A 541 -12.87 23.95 -5.79
N GLN A 542 -13.71 24.88 -6.27
CA GLN A 542 -13.39 26.32 -6.25
C GLN A 542 -13.56 26.97 -4.88
N GLU A 543 -14.44 26.44 -4.03
CA GLU A 543 -14.94 27.16 -2.86
C GLU A 543 -14.64 26.52 -1.51
N LEU A 544 -14.37 25.22 -1.47
CA LEU A 544 -14.06 24.46 -0.25
C LEU A 544 -12.55 24.39 -0.04
N LYS A 545 -12.13 24.35 1.22
CA LYS A 545 -10.71 24.28 1.62
C LYS A 545 -10.31 22.91 2.14
N ILE A 546 -11.28 22.08 2.47
CA ILE A 546 -11.09 20.71 2.96
C ILE A 546 -11.48 19.70 1.86
N PRO A 547 -10.95 18.47 1.93
CA PRO A 547 -11.24 17.42 0.95
C PRO A 547 -12.73 17.17 0.79
N PHE A 548 -13.15 16.88 -0.44
CA PHE A 548 -14.51 16.43 -0.71
C PHE A 548 -14.54 15.21 -1.61
N ILE A 549 -15.56 14.37 -1.40
CA ILE A 549 -15.89 13.24 -2.25
C ILE A 549 -17.14 13.56 -3.06
N ALA A 550 -17.15 13.14 -4.32
CA ALA A 550 -18.29 13.28 -5.22
C ALA A 550 -19.32 12.18 -4.96
N SER A 551 -20.59 12.55 -4.83
CA SER A 551 -21.69 11.62 -4.55
C SER A 551 -22.86 11.87 -5.51
N GLY A 552 -23.48 10.78 -5.97
CA GLY A 552 -24.54 10.83 -6.99
C GLY A 552 -24.00 10.86 -8.42
N GLY A 553 -24.66 10.15 -9.34
CA GLY A 553 -24.26 10.13 -10.76
C GLY A 553 -23.09 9.21 -11.11
N ILE A 554 -22.50 8.50 -10.15
CA ILE A 554 -21.32 7.65 -10.34
C ILE A 554 -21.67 6.17 -10.12
N ALA A 555 -21.37 5.33 -11.11
CA ALA A 555 -21.52 3.88 -11.03
C ALA A 555 -20.39 3.08 -11.70
N ASP A 556 -19.49 3.73 -12.44
CA ASP A 556 -18.39 3.09 -13.14
C ASP A 556 -17.12 3.95 -13.09
N SER A 557 -16.05 3.42 -13.69
CA SER A 557 -14.71 4.00 -13.75
C SER A 557 -14.66 5.35 -14.48
N ARG A 558 -15.59 5.62 -15.41
CA ARG A 558 -15.68 6.91 -16.12
C ARG A 558 -16.22 7.99 -15.20
N GLY A 559 -17.30 7.69 -14.47
CA GLY A 559 -17.82 8.60 -13.44
C GLY A 559 -16.77 8.87 -12.36
N PHE A 560 -15.98 7.86 -11.98
CA PHE A 560 -14.89 8.02 -11.04
C PHE A 560 -13.78 8.95 -11.57
N ALA A 561 -13.25 8.70 -12.76
CA ALA A 561 -12.24 9.57 -13.37
C ALA A 561 -12.74 11.01 -13.58
N ALA A 562 -14.01 11.18 -13.96
CA ALA A 562 -14.62 12.50 -14.11
C ALA A 562 -14.72 13.24 -12.77
N ALA A 563 -15.10 12.57 -11.68
CA ALA A 563 -15.14 13.16 -10.35
C ALA A 563 -13.75 13.68 -9.91
N LEU A 564 -12.71 12.87 -10.11
CA LEU A 564 -11.33 13.27 -9.82
C LEU A 564 -10.91 14.48 -10.66
N ALA A 565 -11.24 14.49 -11.96
CA ALA A 565 -10.95 15.62 -12.84
C ALA A 565 -11.69 16.91 -12.45
N LEU A 566 -12.85 16.80 -11.80
CA LEU A 566 -13.62 17.93 -11.26
C LEU A 566 -13.13 18.40 -9.88
N GLY A 567 -12.07 17.77 -9.35
CA GLY A 567 -11.41 18.16 -8.10
C GLY A 567 -11.87 17.42 -6.86
N ALA A 568 -12.70 16.37 -6.99
CA ALA A 568 -13.00 15.49 -5.87
C ALA A 568 -11.80 14.60 -5.53
N GLU A 569 -11.67 14.19 -4.27
CA GLU A 569 -10.62 13.27 -3.81
C GLU A 569 -11.11 11.82 -3.70
N GLY A 570 -12.35 11.57 -4.11
CA GLY A 570 -12.98 10.26 -4.06
C GLY A 570 -14.42 10.28 -4.50
N VAL A 571 -15.06 9.11 -4.46
CA VAL A 571 -16.45 8.93 -4.85
C VAL A 571 -17.24 8.18 -3.80
N ASN A 572 -18.49 8.58 -3.61
CA ASN A 572 -19.48 7.85 -2.84
C ASN A 572 -20.54 7.27 -3.78
N MET A 573 -20.86 5.99 -3.62
CA MET A 573 -21.87 5.30 -4.41
C MET A 573 -22.86 4.56 -3.51
N GLY A 574 -24.14 4.57 -3.92
CA GLY A 574 -25.20 3.78 -3.28
C GLY A 574 -25.72 2.70 -4.23
N THR A 575 -26.46 3.13 -5.25
CA THR A 575 -27.09 2.26 -6.26
C THR A 575 -26.14 1.20 -6.84
N ARG A 576 -24.88 1.55 -7.14
CA ARG A 576 -23.88 0.61 -7.67
C ARG A 576 -23.55 -0.52 -6.70
N PHE A 577 -23.47 -0.24 -5.39
CA PHE A 577 -23.22 -1.25 -4.36
C PHE A 577 -24.45 -2.07 -3.99
N MET A 578 -25.67 -1.62 -4.34
CA MET A 578 -26.86 -2.47 -4.26
C MET A 578 -26.72 -3.69 -5.19
N CYS A 579 -26.11 -3.50 -6.37
CA CYS A 579 -25.83 -4.54 -7.36
C CYS A 579 -24.43 -5.14 -7.20
N THR A 580 -24.17 -5.73 -6.04
CA THR A 580 -23.03 -6.61 -5.81
C THR A 580 -23.48 -7.94 -5.19
N VAL A 581 -22.63 -8.97 -5.26
CA VAL A 581 -22.93 -10.30 -4.71
C VAL A 581 -23.24 -10.21 -3.20
N GLU A 582 -22.46 -9.45 -2.45
CA GLU A 582 -22.49 -9.37 -0.99
C GLU A 582 -23.62 -8.49 -0.45
N SER A 583 -24.21 -7.64 -1.30
CA SER A 583 -25.43 -6.90 -0.97
C SER A 583 -26.55 -7.88 -0.61
N SER A 584 -27.18 -7.67 0.55
CA SER A 584 -28.17 -8.62 1.12
C SER A 584 -29.59 -8.44 0.56
N ILE A 585 -29.78 -7.53 -0.39
CA ILE A 585 -31.09 -7.32 -1.04
C ILE A 585 -31.42 -8.50 -1.95
N HIS A 586 -32.71 -8.78 -2.11
CA HIS A 586 -33.19 -9.86 -2.95
C HIS A 586 -32.66 -9.76 -4.39
N GLN A 587 -32.29 -10.91 -4.96
CA GLN A 587 -31.69 -11.02 -6.29
C GLN A 587 -32.52 -10.34 -7.39
N ASN A 588 -33.84 -10.55 -7.39
CA ASN A 588 -34.77 -9.86 -8.31
C ASN A 588 -34.63 -8.33 -8.32
N ILE A 589 -34.30 -7.69 -7.19
CA ILE A 589 -34.10 -6.24 -7.15
C ILE A 589 -32.79 -5.85 -7.85
N LYS A 590 -31.73 -6.65 -7.67
CA LYS A 590 -30.45 -6.45 -8.37
C LYS A 590 -30.63 -6.60 -9.88
N GLU A 591 -31.35 -7.63 -10.31
CA GLU A 591 -31.71 -7.86 -11.73
C GLU A 591 -32.62 -6.76 -12.29
N LYS A 592 -33.53 -6.24 -11.46
CA LYS A 592 -34.37 -5.12 -11.84
C LYS A 592 -33.55 -3.85 -12.07
N ILE A 593 -32.54 -3.58 -11.25
CA ILE A 593 -31.60 -2.49 -11.48
C ILE A 593 -30.80 -2.71 -12.77
N VAL A 594 -30.28 -3.92 -13.01
CA VAL A 594 -29.49 -4.24 -14.21
C VAL A 594 -30.28 -4.09 -15.51
N SER A 595 -31.59 -4.35 -15.47
CA SER A 595 -32.49 -4.22 -16.62
C SER A 595 -33.13 -2.83 -16.77
N ALA A 596 -32.89 -1.92 -15.84
CA ALA A 596 -33.47 -0.58 -15.84
C ALA A 596 -32.62 0.41 -16.65
N THR A 597 -33.26 1.52 -17.03
CA THR A 597 -32.64 2.65 -17.74
C THR A 597 -32.58 3.87 -16.84
N GLU A 598 -31.84 4.91 -17.24
CA GLU A 598 -31.75 6.18 -16.52
C GLU A 598 -33.11 6.88 -16.30
N GLN A 599 -34.13 6.49 -17.06
CA GLN A 599 -35.50 7.03 -17.02
C GLN A 599 -36.40 6.34 -15.98
N ASP A 600 -35.93 5.27 -15.34
CA ASP A 600 -36.68 4.46 -14.40
C ASP A 600 -36.52 4.93 -12.94
N THR A 601 -36.25 6.23 -12.75
CA THR A 601 -36.31 6.89 -11.44
C THR A 601 -37.28 8.07 -11.47
N VAL A 602 -37.79 8.46 -10.31
CA VAL A 602 -38.70 9.60 -10.16
C VAL A 602 -38.45 10.31 -8.85
N HIS A 603 -38.75 11.61 -8.81
CA HIS A 603 -38.78 12.37 -7.57
C HIS A 603 -40.17 12.32 -6.93
N ILE A 604 -40.21 11.97 -5.66
CA ILE A 604 -41.36 12.16 -4.78
C ILE A 604 -41.08 13.31 -3.79
N PHE A 605 -42.12 13.82 -3.14
CA PHE A 605 -42.10 14.87 -2.12
C PHE A 605 -41.62 16.25 -2.58
N ARG A 606 -41.56 16.50 -3.90
CA ARG A 606 -41.17 17.82 -4.42
C ARG A 606 -42.11 18.92 -3.94
N THR A 607 -43.40 18.62 -3.84
CA THR A 607 -44.40 19.60 -3.37
C THR A 607 -44.33 19.87 -1.87
N LEU A 608 -43.60 19.02 -1.13
CA LEU A 608 -43.44 19.10 0.32
C LEU A 608 -42.08 19.69 0.75
N GLY A 609 -41.20 20.03 -0.20
CA GLY A 609 -39.85 20.52 0.10
C GLY A 609 -38.98 19.47 0.82
N ASN A 610 -39.21 18.19 0.53
CA ASN A 610 -38.46 17.05 1.08
C ASN A 610 -38.14 16.04 -0.02
N THR A 611 -37.68 16.53 -1.18
CA THR A 611 -37.50 15.75 -2.39
C THR A 611 -36.68 14.49 -2.16
N ALA A 612 -37.17 13.36 -2.65
CA ALA A 612 -36.44 12.09 -2.66
C ALA A 612 -36.50 11.43 -4.05
N ARG A 613 -35.35 10.99 -4.58
CA ARG A 613 -35.23 10.19 -5.79
C ARG A 613 -35.32 8.70 -5.47
N VAL A 614 -36.27 8.05 -6.13
CA VAL A 614 -36.65 6.66 -5.90
C VAL A 614 -36.83 5.93 -7.23
N PHE A 615 -36.84 4.60 -7.19
CA PHE A 615 -37.18 3.81 -8.37
C PHE A 615 -38.62 4.09 -8.80
N LYS A 616 -38.84 4.23 -10.12
CA LYS A 616 -40.15 4.54 -10.70
C LYS A 616 -40.99 3.28 -10.80
N ASN A 617 -41.74 2.99 -9.75
CA ASN A 617 -42.74 1.91 -9.69
C ASN A 617 -44.17 2.47 -9.48
N LYS A 618 -45.16 1.57 -9.42
CA LYS A 618 -46.57 1.95 -9.21
C LYS A 618 -46.78 2.82 -7.96
N VAL A 619 -46.13 2.48 -6.84
CA VAL A 619 -46.29 3.21 -5.57
C VAL A 619 -45.70 4.62 -5.67
N ALA A 620 -44.51 4.77 -6.24
CA ALA A 620 -43.89 6.08 -6.44
C ALA A 620 -44.71 6.95 -7.42
N GLN A 621 -45.28 6.35 -8.46
CA GLN A 621 -46.16 7.07 -9.40
C GLN A 621 -47.47 7.50 -8.74
N GLU A 622 -48.04 6.68 -7.86
CA GLU A 622 -49.22 7.05 -7.06
C GLU A 622 -48.94 8.23 -6.15
N VAL A 623 -47.78 8.24 -5.47
CA VAL A 623 -47.34 9.37 -4.65
C VAL A 623 -47.26 10.66 -5.48
N VAL A 624 -46.59 10.62 -6.64
CA VAL A 624 -46.51 11.78 -7.55
C VAL A 624 -47.88 12.23 -8.04
N ALA A 625 -48.80 11.30 -8.33
CA ALA A 625 -50.16 11.63 -8.75
C ALA A 625 -50.95 12.32 -7.64
N LEU A 626 -50.85 11.85 -6.39
CA LEU A 626 -51.47 12.47 -5.23
C LEU A 626 -50.90 13.87 -4.97
N GLU A 627 -49.59 14.06 -5.07
CA GLU A 627 -48.97 15.38 -4.94
C GLU A 627 -49.48 16.39 -5.99
N ARG A 628 -49.77 15.92 -7.20
CA ARG A 628 -50.23 16.76 -8.32
C ARG A 628 -51.75 16.96 -8.38
N ARG A 629 -52.53 16.36 -7.49
CA ARG A 629 -53.98 16.53 -7.47
C ARG A 629 -54.36 18.00 -7.21
N PRO A 630 -55.53 18.48 -7.67
CA PRO A 630 -56.02 19.81 -7.29
C PRO A 630 -56.05 19.98 -5.76
N GLY A 631 -55.39 21.02 -5.25
CA GLY A 631 -55.23 21.26 -3.80
C GLY A 631 -53.98 20.63 -3.16
N GLY A 632 -53.20 19.85 -3.91
CA GLY A 632 -51.97 19.20 -3.43
C GLY A 632 -52.20 18.05 -2.45
N ALA A 633 -51.11 17.48 -1.95
CA ALA A 633 -51.11 16.49 -0.88
C ALA A 633 -50.38 17.05 0.35
N LYS A 634 -50.78 16.58 1.54
CA LYS A 634 -50.02 16.70 2.78
C LYS A 634 -49.30 15.37 3.04
N PHE A 635 -48.34 15.37 3.97
CA PHE A 635 -47.61 14.15 4.29
C PHE A 635 -48.53 13.02 4.80
N GLU A 636 -49.60 13.37 5.52
CA GLU A 636 -50.62 12.42 5.98
C GLU A 636 -51.27 11.63 4.84
N ASP A 637 -51.47 12.26 3.67
CA ASP A 637 -52.06 11.61 2.50
C ASP A 637 -51.13 10.55 1.87
N LEU A 638 -49.83 10.64 2.13
CA LEU A 638 -48.80 9.83 1.48
C LEU A 638 -48.19 8.78 2.42
N ARG A 639 -48.40 8.92 3.73
CA ARG A 639 -47.70 8.19 4.81
C ARG A 639 -47.67 6.67 4.61
N ASP A 640 -48.80 6.07 4.25
CA ASP A 640 -48.92 4.62 4.12
C ASP A 640 -48.23 4.07 2.86
N LEU A 641 -48.13 4.88 1.81
CA LEU A 641 -47.44 4.52 0.57
C LEU A 641 -45.91 4.55 0.76
N VAL A 642 -45.43 5.53 1.53
CA VAL A 642 -43.99 5.85 1.67
C VAL A 642 -43.37 5.35 2.97
N SER A 643 -44.11 4.55 3.74
CA SER A 643 -43.63 3.95 4.98
C SER A 643 -42.32 3.18 4.76
N GLY A 644 -41.30 3.51 5.56
CA GLY A 644 -39.99 2.84 5.48
C GLY A 644 -40.06 1.33 5.72
N ILE A 645 -41.04 0.87 6.51
CA ILE A 645 -41.30 -0.57 6.73
C ILE A 645 -41.75 -1.22 5.41
N ARG A 646 -42.66 -0.57 4.68
CA ARG A 646 -43.14 -1.04 3.38
C ARG A 646 -42.00 -1.07 2.35
N GLY A 647 -41.15 -0.05 2.34
CA GLY A 647 -39.94 0.00 1.51
C GLY A 647 -38.95 -1.14 1.82
N ARG A 648 -38.76 -1.50 3.09
CA ARG A 648 -37.88 -2.61 3.50
C ARG A 648 -38.30 -3.95 2.90
N VAL A 649 -39.62 -4.20 2.81
CA VAL A 649 -40.17 -5.44 2.25
C VAL A 649 -39.80 -5.64 0.78
N VAL A 650 -39.57 -4.57 0.02
CA VAL A 650 -39.05 -4.66 -1.37
C VAL A 650 -37.74 -5.45 -1.39
N TYR A 651 -36.81 -5.12 -0.49
CA TYR A 651 -35.50 -5.75 -0.41
C TYR A 651 -35.56 -7.17 0.16
N GLU A 652 -36.55 -7.48 1.02
CA GLU A 652 -36.72 -8.81 1.62
C GLU A 652 -37.44 -9.80 0.70
N LYS A 653 -38.47 -9.35 -0.02
CA LYS A 653 -39.35 -10.20 -0.85
C LYS A 653 -39.05 -10.15 -2.33
N GLY A 654 -38.26 -9.17 -2.79
CA GLY A 654 -37.88 -9.08 -4.19
C GLY A 654 -39.00 -8.61 -5.13
N ASP A 655 -40.02 -7.95 -4.60
CA ASP A 655 -41.08 -7.32 -5.39
C ASP A 655 -40.78 -5.82 -5.56
N PRO A 656 -40.30 -5.37 -6.74
CA PRO A 656 -39.94 -3.98 -6.97
C PRO A 656 -41.14 -3.03 -6.98
N GLU A 657 -42.37 -3.54 -7.02
CA GLU A 657 -43.62 -2.76 -7.04
C GLU A 657 -44.24 -2.59 -5.64
N TYR A 658 -43.75 -3.31 -4.63
CA TYR A 658 -44.43 -3.39 -3.33
C TYR A 658 -44.44 -2.06 -2.56
N GLY A 659 -43.35 -1.30 -2.62
CA GLY A 659 -43.16 -0.07 -1.85
C GLY A 659 -42.13 0.86 -2.47
N VAL A 660 -41.90 2.01 -1.85
CA VAL A 660 -40.88 2.96 -2.29
C VAL A 660 -39.48 2.46 -1.92
N TRP A 661 -38.55 2.46 -2.89
CA TRP A 661 -37.15 2.11 -2.66
C TRP A 661 -36.22 3.05 -3.44
N SER A 662 -35.07 3.38 -2.85
CA SER A 662 -34.15 4.38 -3.39
C SER A 662 -33.32 3.82 -4.56
N ALA A 663 -33.21 4.59 -5.64
CA ALA A 663 -32.35 4.30 -6.78
C ALA A 663 -31.97 5.62 -7.47
N GLY A 664 -30.70 5.75 -7.86
CA GLY A 664 -30.18 6.92 -8.58
C GLY A 664 -30.29 6.74 -10.09
N VAL A 665 -30.21 7.83 -10.87
CA VAL A 665 -30.26 7.74 -12.36
C VAL A 665 -29.14 6.88 -12.95
N THR A 666 -28.09 6.63 -12.16
CA THR A 666 -26.99 5.72 -12.47
C THR A 666 -27.40 4.27 -12.72
N ILE A 667 -28.64 3.88 -12.40
CA ILE A 667 -29.15 2.54 -12.75
C ILE A 667 -28.93 2.22 -14.23
N GLY A 668 -29.05 3.20 -15.13
CA GLY A 668 -28.81 3.01 -16.57
C GLY A 668 -27.35 2.71 -16.95
N LEU A 669 -26.40 2.78 -16.00
CA LEU A 669 -24.98 2.44 -16.20
C LEU A 669 -24.58 1.11 -15.54
N ILE A 670 -25.52 0.43 -14.88
CA ILE A 670 -25.27 -0.80 -14.12
C ILE A 670 -25.70 -1.99 -14.96
N HIS A 671 -24.75 -2.80 -15.42
CA HIS A 671 -25.02 -3.90 -16.36
C HIS A 671 -24.59 -5.28 -15.84
N ASP A 672 -24.18 -5.37 -14.57
CA ASP A 672 -23.63 -6.58 -13.96
C ASP A 672 -23.82 -6.58 -12.43
N ILE A 673 -23.56 -7.74 -11.80
CA ILE A 673 -23.61 -7.94 -10.34
C ILE A 673 -22.29 -8.61 -9.90
N PRO A 674 -21.17 -7.87 -9.90
CA PRO A 674 -19.87 -8.40 -9.49
C PRO A 674 -19.77 -8.54 -7.97
N THR A 675 -18.71 -9.18 -7.48
CA THR A 675 -18.30 -9.03 -6.08
C THR A 675 -17.85 -7.59 -5.80
N CYS A 676 -17.88 -7.16 -4.53
CA CYS A 676 -17.35 -5.86 -4.13
C CYS A 676 -15.86 -5.72 -4.47
N GLY A 677 -15.10 -6.81 -4.30
CA GLY A 677 -13.68 -6.88 -4.66
C GLY A 677 -13.43 -6.62 -6.15
N GLU A 678 -14.17 -7.30 -7.03
CA GLU A 678 -14.08 -7.09 -8.48
C GLU A 678 -14.50 -5.69 -8.89
N LEU A 679 -15.61 -5.19 -8.37
CA LEU A 679 -16.13 -3.85 -8.66
C LEU A 679 -15.08 -2.78 -8.33
N VAL A 680 -14.59 -2.78 -7.10
CA VAL A 680 -13.66 -1.79 -6.58
C VAL A 680 -12.30 -1.89 -7.29
N SER A 681 -11.82 -3.12 -7.57
CA SER A 681 -10.61 -3.39 -8.36
C SER A 681 -10.72 -2.87 -9.80
N ARG A 682 -11.85 -3.12 -10.44
CA ARG A 682 -12.14 -2.66 -11.80
C ARG A 682 -12.18 -1.14 -11.87
N MET A 683 -12.90 -0.49 -10.96
CA MET A 683 -13.07 0.95 -10.95
C MET A 683 -11.76 1.71 -10.83
N GLU A 684 -10.88 1.31 -9.91
CA GLU A 684 -9.55 1.92 -9.79
C GLU A 684 -8.72 1.71 -11.07
N ARG A 685 -8.58 0.46 -11.52
CA ARG A 685 -7.74 0.13 -12.69
C ARG A 685 -8.17 0.89 -13.94
N GLU A 686 -9.46 0.89 -14.24
CA GLU A 686 -9.98 1.54 -15.44
C GLU A 686 -10.00 3.07 -15.30
N ALA A 687 -10.21 3.63 -14.10
CA ALA A 687 -10.10 5.07 -13.90
C ALA A 687 -8.67 5.56 -14.14
N GLU A 688 -7.66 4.82 -13.67
CA GLU A 688 -6.24 5.08 -13.99
C GLU A 688 -6.00 5.05 -15.51
N GLU A 689 -6.49 4.01 -16.20
CA GLU A 689 -6.35 3.89 -17.66
C GLU A 689 -7.01 5.05 -18.42
N ILE A 690 -8.18 5.52 -17.95
CA ILE A 690 -8.87 6.68 -18.51
C ILE A 690 -8.03 7.94 -18.30
N ILE A 691 -7.53 8.17 -17.08
CA ILE A 691 -6.71 9.35 -16.75
C ILE A 691 -5.40 9.36 -17.55
N GLU A 692 -4.69 8.23 -17.61
CA GLU A 692 -3.49 8.07 -18.45
C GLU A 692 -3.83 8.32 -19.93
N GLY A 693 -4.98 7.83 -20.40
CA GLY A 693 -5.48 8.02 -21.75
C GLY A 693 -5.78 9.48 -22.11
N MET A 694 -6.33 10.26 -21.17
CA MET A 694 -6.63 11.68 -21.38
C MET A 694 -5.38 12.51 -21.71
N SER A 695 -4.21 12.14 -21.18
CA SER A 695 -2.95 12.82 -21.50
C SER A 695 -2.62 12.80 -23.01
N LYS A 696 -3.01 11.73 -23.71
CA LYS A 696 -2.80 11.53 -25.16
C LYS A 696 -3.71 12.39 -26.02
N LEU A 697 -4.76 12.98 -25.45
CA LEU A 697 -5.69 13.87 -26.16
C LEU A 697 -5.11 15.28 -26.34
N ARG A 698 -4.01 15.64 -25.66
CA ARG A 698 -3.31 16.92 -25.84
C ARG A 698 -2.72 17.01 -27.25
N LYS A 699 -3.45 17.64 -28.18
CA LYS A 699 -2.97 17.92 -29.53
C LYS A 699 -2.60 19.41 -29.67
N PRO A 700 -1.41 19.76 -30.19
CA PRO A 700 -0.99 21.15 -30.37
C PRO A 700 -1.90 21.97 -31.30
N LYS A 701 -2.64 21.29 -32.20
CA LYS A 701 -3.67 21.89 -33.05
C LYS A 701 -4.94 21.04 -32.93
N PRO A 702 -5.92 21.41 -32.08
CA PRO A 702 -7.20 20.74 -32.06
C PRO A 702 -7.91 20.89 -33.40
N LYS A 703 -8.75 19.92 -33.76
CA LYS A 703 -9.61 19.96 -34.96
C LYS A 703 -10.98 20.61 -34.68
N LEU A 704 -11.27 20.89 -33.41
CA LEU A 704 -12.43 21.65 -32.94
C LEU A 704 -12.01 23.09 -32.68
#